data_AF-A0A9P8QSM1-F1
#
_entry.id   AF-A0A9P8QSM1-F1
#
_cell.length_a   1.000
_cell.length_b   1.000
_cell.length_c   1.000
_cell.angle_alpha   90.00
_cell.angle_beta   90.00
_cell.angle_gamma   90.00
#
_symmetry.space_group_name_H-M   'P 1'
#
loop_
_entity.id
_entity.type
_entity.pdbx_description
1 polymer ?
#
loop_
_entity_poly.entity_id
_entity_poly.type
_entity_poly.pdbx_seq_one_letter_code
_entity_poly.pdbx_strand_id
1 'polypeptide(L)'
;MDTKDFDVVRIARSDGADTGPGYWPVAAATPAATNPAKKSGKEAAVADSKTPRTKPQMTRLAEDDPRFVEWRIKLGILLKQELSPNPDEGNPWYVHFPRGYWLYEKSKHLWVSGYPAKPKLFKSPQEFGVHLIWLLSASKDYGDCCCVHCSTPSPPRPPFAPDEPAAQAIAQASTQTPVPAPAQPPIQPPPIQAPAEAPAKPEKPERPVKVTPVPLPTIPGQPSHRPPNITPRPQAAQQSQQPQQPPQPPKPIQQTPVPLPTPIQPRESREPPKPTQPTQVTQPNPPQPLPAAVANPSTPAPVAAAAGAAGAGPTPLQQQQALQQPKPQVIQWSLKGPLLFRAGELVWYQTGNTWRLGIIAAPGNMTPSGMAFELLPIGHAMVPQANVTKAETDLRPFHCYSVPAVDIAELKDKAFDDVPWENLFQAAGSNAVRRDLMNLDASKMAASKIDFSHSLWTRRGDDPTGKAVSYYGCFFGAERLEIGDAVRVKMAGAEANSSQTTVMGLLHIFTSADYPGSVFFRGPIYQLSKGPGAAGAAIDDEKDKLPLALQDEIRWRAQVTRSRQWCWTLIKDNVVFKDQSIRGRFYPTHRLMPIYNMNDFRGLVAGQQLRDQHIYLNNRMDGTGGRLIGRKANRLDTLGSCVPHAARLMLEPHIIEE
;
A
#
# COMPACT_ATOMS: atom_id res chain seq x y z
N MET A 1 23.19 32.14 3.17
CA MET A 1 23.68 31.20 2.14
C MET A 1 22.52 30.89 1.22
N ASP A 2 22.71 31.01 -0.10
CA ASP A 2 21.68 30.66 -1.09
C ASP A 2 21.61 29.13 -1.18
N THR A 3 20.46 28.52 -0.87
CA THR A 3 20.30 27.05 -0.82
C THR A 3 20.17 26.41 -2.20
N LYS A 4 20.36 27.18 -3.28
CA LYS A 4 20.21 26.72 -4.67
C LYS A 4 21.26 25.67 -5.08
N ASP A 5 22.38 25.62 -4.38
CA ASP A 5 23.48 24.67 -4.67
C ASP A 5 23.36 23.35 -3.88
N PHE A 6 22.25 23.13 -3.16
CA PHE A 6 22.01 21.94 -2.35
C PHE A 6 20.71 21.24 -2.71
N ASP A 7 20.72 19.90 -2.67
CA ASP A 7 19.49 19.12 -2.68
C ASP A 7 18.91 19.08 -1.26
N VAL A 8 17.72 19.67 -1.08
CA VAL A 8 17.13 19.84 0.25
C VAL A 8 16.41 18.57 0.70
N VAL A 9 16.91 17.97 1.78
CA VAL A 9 16.35 16.77 2.41
C VAL A 9 15.41 17.17 3.54
N ARG A 10 14.14 16.79 3.40
CA ARG A 10 13.10 17.02 4.42
C ARG A 10 12.71 15.71 5.08
N ILE A 11 12.96 15.62 6.38
CA ILE A 11 12.59 14.45 7.18
C ILE A 11 11.15 14.65 7.67
N ALA A 12 10.20 13.97 7.01
CA ALA A 12 8.77 14.14 7.26
C ALA A 12 8.31 13.54 8.60
N ARG A 13 8.99 12.49 9.07
CA ARG A 13 8.72 11.83 10.35
C ARG A 13 9.53 12.48 11.46
N SER A 14 8.93 12.69 12.62
CA SER A 14 9.66 13.08 13.82
C SER A 14 9.03 12.55 15.08
N ASP A 15 9.87 12.14 16.01
CA ASP A 15 9.57 11.88 17.41
C ASP A 15 10.04 13.03 18.32
N GLY A 16 10.37 14.19 17.73
CA GLY A 16 10.86 15.36 18.44
C GLY A 16 9.83 15.89 19.44
N ALA A 17 10.22 16.00 20.69
CA ALA A 17 9.38 16.45 21.81
C ALA A 17 9.81 17.79 22.42
N ASP A 18 10.74 18.53 21.80
CA ASP A 18 11.16 19.84 22.30
C ASP A 18 10.15 20.93 21.92
N THR A 19 9.48 21.49 22.93
CA THR A 19 8.50 22.57 22.80
C THR A 19 9.10 23.98 23.03
N GLY A 20 10.41 24.10 23.18
CA GLY A 20 11.14 25.36 23.25
C GLY A 20 11.76 25.70 24.61
N PRO A 21 12.34 26.91 24.73
CA PRO A 21 13.12 27.32 25.90
C PRO A 21 12.19 27.69 27.06
N GLY A 22 11.57 26.70 27.69
CA GLY A 22 10.67 26.89 28.82
C GLY A 22 10.70 25.78 29.87
N TYR A 23 11.45 24.71 29.66
CA TYR A 23 11.37 23.56 30.57
C TYR A 23 12.69 22.82 30.73
N TRP A 24 13.69 23.51 31.27
CA TRP A 24 14.75 22.86 32.02
C TRP A 24 14.50 23.17 33.50
N PRO A 25 14.47 22.18 34.39
CA PRO A 25 14.24 22.45 35.80
C PRO A 25 15.31 23.41 36.31
N VAL A 26 14.90 24.65 36.54
CA VAL A 26 15.51 25.46 37.59
C VAL A 26 15.22 24.64 38.84
N ALA A 27 16.25 24.02 39.42
CA ALA A 27 16.12 23.34 40.69
C ALA A 27 15.63 24.36 41.72
N ALA A 28 14.30 24.45 41.89
CA ALA A 28 13.68 25.15 42.99
C ALA A 28 13.99 24.32 44.23
N ALA A 29 14.58 24.99 45.21
CA ALA A 29 15.00 24.42 46.47
C ALA A 29 13.86 23.62 47.12
N THR A 30 14.15 22.38 47.47
CA THR A 30 13.30 21.52 48.31
C THR A 30 13.09 22.21 49.66
N PRO A 31 11.85 22.43 50.15
CA PRO A 31 11.64 22.77 51.55
C PRO A 31 11.93 21.52 52.39
N ALA A 32 12.88 21.66 53.31
CA ALA A 32 13.36 20.60 54.17
C ALA A 32 12.25 20.06 55.10
N ALA A 33 12.06 18.75 55.10
CA ALA A 33 11.44 18.04 56.21
C ALA A 33 12.51 17.71 57.25
N THR A 34 12.22 18.13 58.47
CA THR A 34 12.97 18.02 59.72
C THR A 34 13.33 16.58 60.11
N ASN A 35 14.58 16.34 60.51
CA ASN A 35 14.89 15.83 61.85
C ASN A 35 16.40 15.88 62.18
N PRO A 36 16.78 15.94 63.48
CA PRO A 36 18.02 16.53 63.96
C PRO A 36 19.10 15.49 64.35
N ALA A 37 20.38 15.86 64.27
CA ALA A 37 21.39 15.70 65.35
C ALA A 37 22.85 15.82 64.86
N LYS A 38 23.60 16.73 65.52
CA LYS A 38 25.05 16.72 65.92
C LYS A 38 26.10 16.28 64.86
N LYS A 39 27.16 17.02 64.55
CA LYS A 39 28.23 17.47 65.46
C LYS A 39 29.23 18.46 64.78
N SER A 40 29.60 19.51 65.52
CA SER A 40 30.93 20.18 65.67
C SER A 40 31.68 20.86 64.51
N GLY A 41 31.81 22.20 64.61
CA GLY A 41 33.01 23.07 64.55
C GLY A 41 33.82 23.18 63.23
N LYS A 42 34.43 24.30 62.81
CA LYS A 42 34.83 25.58 63.44
C LYS A 42 35.26 26.59 62.34
N GLU A 43 35.09 27.88 62.64
CA GLU A 43 35.48 29.18 62.04
C GLU A 43 36.51 29.30 60.89
N ALA A 44 36.27 30.19 59.90
CA ALA A 44 36.78 31.59 59.84
C ALA A 44 36.92 32.15 58.38
N ALA A 45 36.37 33.35 58.16
CA ALA A 45 36.73 34.46 57.23
C ALA A 45 37.15 34.16 55.76
N VAL A 46 36.71 34.85 54.70
CA VAL A 46 36.74 36.30 54.41
C VAL A 46 35.72 36.58 53.28
N ALA A 47 35.09 37.76 53.32
CA ALA A 47 34.17 38.26 52.32
C ALA A 47 34.87 38.62 51.00
N ASP A 48 34.32 38.12 49.88
CA ASP A 48 34.27 38.92 48.66
C ASP A 48 33.07 38.53 47.79
N SER A 49 32.47 39.57 47.24
CA SER A 49 31.32 39.67 46.34
C SER A 49 31.22 38.56 45.28
N LYS A 50 30.49 37.47 45.57
CA LYS A 50 30.02 36.53 44.55
C LYS A 50 28.61 36.92 44.09
N THR A 51 28.55 37.58 42.93
CA THR A 51 27.41 37.51 42.03
C THR A 51 26.85 36.08 41.99
N PRO A 52 25.52 35.88 42.04
CA PRO A 52 24.94 34.55 41.97
C PRO A 52 25.38 33.98 40.63
N ARG A 53 26.17 32.90 40.67
CA ARG A 53 26.65 32.19 39.49
C ARG A 53 25.43 31.73 38.70
N THR A 54 25.03 32.51 37.70
CA THR A 54 23.97 32.17 36.75
C THR A 54 24.35 30.83 36.16
N LYS A 55 23.60 29.78 36.51
CA LYS A 55 23.83 28.44 35.98
C LYS A 55 23.83 28.55 34.44
N PRO A 56 24.80 27.93 33.74
CA PRO A 56 24.88 28.03 32.29
C PRO A 56 23.61 27.44 31.68
N GLN A 57 22.74 28.34 31.23
CA GLN A 57 21.51 28.04 30.54
C GLN A 57 21.86 27.62 29.10
N MET A 58 21.22 26.56 28.61
CA MET A 58 21.34 26.17 27.20
C MET A 58 20.64 27.22 26.34
N THR A 59 21.37 27.85 25.43
CA THR A 59 20.85 28.85 24.49
C THR A 59 20.38 28.15 23.23
N ARG A 60 19.10 28.32 22.87
CA ARG A 60 18.54 27.79 21.63
C ARG A 60 19.10 28.60 20.44
N LEU A 61 19.71 27.95 19.46
CA LEU A 61 20.25 28.64 18.27
C LEU A 61 19.14 28.90 17.25
N ALA A 62 19.20 30.04 16.56
CA ALA A 62 18.28 30.33 15.45
C ALA A 62 18.61 29.45 14.23
N GLU A 63 17.63 29.17 13.37
CA GLU A 63 17.83 28.27 12.21
C GLU A 63 18.82 28.82 11.17
N ASP A 64 18.98 30.14 11.12
CA ASP A 64 19.89 30.88 10.26
C ASP A 64 21.27 31.11 10.93
N ASP A 65 21.46 30.70 12.18
CA ASP A 65 22.78 30.74 12.84
C ASP A 65 23.77 29.91 12.03
N PRO A 66 24.97 30.43 11.68
CA PRO A 66 25.95 29.72 10.87
C PRO A 66 26.30 28.33 11.41
N ARG A 67 26.29 28.15 12.75
CA ARG A 67 26.58 26.87 13.40
C ARG A 67 25.43 25.88 13.25
N PHE A 68 24.20 26.36 13.21
CA PHE A 68 23.02 25.54 12.90
C PHE A 68 23.09 25.12 11.42
N VAL A 69 23.33 26.06 10.52
CA VAL A 69 23.49 25.79 9.08
C VAL A 69 24.60 24.75 8.84
N GLU A 70 25.74 24.87 9.51
CA GLU A 70 26.83 23.90 9.43
C GLU A 70 26.40 22.51 9.89
N TRP A 71 25.62 22.41 10.97
CA TRP A 71 25.03 21.13 11.41
C TRP A 71 24.13 20.50 10.34
N ARG A 72 23.29 21.30 9.68
CA ARG A 72 22.38 20.82 8.62
C ARG A 72 23.14 20.31 7.39
N ILE A 73 24.25 20.98 7.03
CA ILE A 73 25.14 20.54 5.95
C ILE A 73 25.84 19.23 6.35
N LYS A 74 26.43 19.15 7.55
CA LYS A 74 27.10 17.94 8.04
C LYS A 74 26.17 16.73 8.08
N LEU A 75 24.93 16.92 8.51
CA LEU A 75 23.91 15.86 8.47
C LEU A 75 23.55 15.46 7.04
N GLY A 76 23.45 16.42 6.12
CA GLY A 76 23.17 16.11 4.72
C GLY A 76 24.29 15.31 4.06
N ILE A 77 25.55 15.67 4.29
CA ILE A 77 26.70 14.90 3.82
C ILE A 77 26.65 13.47 4.36
N LEU A 78 26.41 13.31 5.67
CA LEU A 78 26.31 11.99 6.30
C LEU A 78 25.17 11.16 5.68
N LEU A 79 23.98 11.74 5.54
CA LEU A 79 22.85 11.02 4.96
C LEU A 79 23.08 10.66 3.49
N LYS A 80 23.74 11.53 2.72
CA LYS A 80 24.07 11.23 1.32
C LYS A 80 25.06 10.06 1.23
N GLN A 81 26.07 10.02 2.10
CA GLN A 81 27.02 8.92 2.19
C GLN A 81 26.35 7.58 2.50
N GLU A 82 25.36 7.59 3.39
CA GLU A 82 24.69 6.36 3.85
C GLU A 82 23.54 5.91 2.95
N LEU A 83 22.86 6.84 2.26
CA LEU A 83 21.60 6.56 1.56
C LEU A 83 21.68 6.70 0.03
N SER A 84 22.67 7.40 -0.52
CA SER A 84 22.84 7.52 -1.97
C SER A 84 23.66 6.34 -2.51
N PRO A 85 23.23 5.69 -3.61
CA PRO A 85 24.04 4.66 -4.27
C PRO A 85 25.35 5.21 -4.84
N ASN A 86 25.36 6.49 -5.24
CA ASN A 86 26.53 7.23 -5.73
C ASN A 86 26.68 8.53 -4.90
N PRO A 87 27.35 8.50 -3.74
CA PRO A 87 27.41 9.67 -2.85
C PRO A 87 28.24 10.84 -3.40
N ASP A 88 29.18 10.58 -4.31
CA ASP A 88 30.06 11.58 -4.92
C ASP A 88 29.43 12.32 -6.12
N GLU A 89 28.30 11.83 -6.65
CA GLU A 89 27.61 12.42 -7.81
C GLU A 89 26.49 13.39 -7.37
N GLY A 90 26.31 14.49 -8.10
CA GLY A 90 25.26 15.49 -7.86
C GLY A 90 25.52 16.45 -6.69
N ASN A 91 24.54 17.31 -6.38
CA ASN A 91 24.69 18.35 -5.37
C ASN A 91 24.81 17.77 -3.95
N PRO A 92 25.52 18.44 -3.03
CA PRO A 92 25.50 18.07 -1.61
C PRO A 92 24.09 18.20 -1.03
N TRP A 93 23.77 17.36 -0.05
CA TRP A 93 22.47 17.39 0.60
C TRP A 93 22.45 18.43 1.73
N TYR A 94 21.31 19.09 1.92
CA TYR A 94 21.05 20.00 3.03
C TYR A 94 19.82 19.56 3.82
N VAL A 95 19.99 19.27 5.12
CA VAL A 95 18.92 18.67 5.94
C VAL A 95 18.13 19.72 6.70
N HIS A 96 16.81 19.70 6.58
CA HIS A 96 15.96 20.38 7.56
C HIS A 96 15.79 19.51 8.81
N PHE A 97 15.98 20.11 9.99
CA PHE A 97 15.75 19.42 11.25
C PHE A 97 14.29 18.94 11.32
N PRO A 98 14.05 17.69 11.77
CA PRO A 98 12.70 17.20 12.01
C PRO A 98 11.97 18.05 13.06
N ARG A 99 10.63 18.07 12.99
CA ARG A 99 9.78 18.84 13.91
C ARG A 99 10.02 18.45 15.37
N GLY A 100 10.25 19.42 16.26
CA GLY A 100 10.45 19.15 17.69
C GLY A 100 11.88 18.71 18.04
N TYR A 101 12.81 18.77 17.09
CA TYR A 101 14.25 18.76 17.36
C TYR A 101 14.84 20.16 17.20
N TRP A 102 15.78 20.52 18.06
CA TRP A 102 16.43 21.82 17.99
C TRP A 102 17.88 21.81 18.48
N LEU A 103 18.70 22.70 17.91
CA LEU A 103 20.09 22.86 18.28
C LEU A 103 20.27 23.91 19.38
N TYR A 104 21.01 23.56 20.43
CA TYR A 104 21.32 24.41 21.57
C TYR A 104 22.82 24.54 21.74
N GLU A 105 23.26 25.69 22.25
CA GLU A 105 24.62 25.93 22.70
C GLU A 105 24.67 25.96 24.23
N LYS A 106 25.65 25.26 24.80
CA LYS A 106 26.04 25.40 26.21
C LYS A 106 27.55 25.33 26.34
N SER A 107 28.14 26.35 26.95
CA SER A 107 29.59 26.40 27.18
C SER A 107 30.41 26.13 25.91
N LYS A 108 30.01 26.74 24.78
CA LYS A 108 30.59 26.56 23.43
C LYS A 108 30.42 25.17 22.79
N HIS A 109 29.69 24.26 23.43
CA HIS A 109 29.33 22.98 22.85
C HIS A 109 27.90 23.01 22.29
N LEU A 110 27.70 22.33 21.16
CA LEU A 110 26.42 22.23 20.48
C LEU A 110 25.74 20.90 20.79
N TRP A 111 24.44 20.95 21.02
CA TRP A 111 23.63 19.81 21.44
C TRP A 111 22.30 19.82 20.73
N VAL A 112 21.87 18.67 20.22
CA VAL A 112 20.50 18.52 19.70
C VAL A 112 19.60 17.97 20.80
N SER A 113 18.56 18.75 21.11
CA SER A 113 17.45 18.39 21.99
C SER A 113 16.25 17.98 21.15
N GLY A 114 15.32 17.22 21.74
CA GLY A 114 14.11 16.72 21.08
C GLY A 114 13.87 15.24 21.26
N TYR A 115 14.87 14.46 21.71
CA TYR A 115 14.67 13.03 21.95
C TYR A 115 13.56 12.79 23.00
N PRO A 116 12.63 11.85 22.78
CA PRO A 116 11.45 11.65 23.65
C PRO A 116 11.78 11.40 25.13
N ALA A 117 12.89 10.70 25.41
CA ALA A 117 13.34 10.46 26.78
C ALA A 117 14.22 11.62 27.29
N LYS A 118 13.66 12.45 28.16
CA LYS A 118 14.42 13.46 28.94
C LYS A 118 15.44 12.73 29.84
N PRO A 119 16.71 13.17 29.99
CA PRO A 119 17.39 14.38 29.47
C PRO A 119 18.38 14.09 28.32
N LYS A 120 18.11 13.11 27.44
CA LYS A 120 19.08 12.66 26.43
C LYS A 120 19.28 13.74 25.33
N LEU A 121 20.55 14.06 25.05
CA LEU A 121 20.97 15.04 24.06
C LEU A 121 21.99 14.40 23.11
N PHE A 122 21.89 14.68 21.81
CA PHE A 122 22.92 14.28 20.84
C PHE A 122 24.03 15.34 20.82
N LYS A 123 25.28 14.91 20.91
CA LYS A 123 26.47 15.79 21.06
C LYS A 123 27.16 16.10 19.73
N SER A 124 26.86 15.33 18.69
CA SER A 124 27.47 15.46 17.37
C SER A 124 26.48 15.13 16.25
N PRO A 125 26.74 15.63 15.01
CA PRO A 125 25.94 15.25 13.84
C PRO A 125 25.94 13.75 13.59
N GLN A 126 27.03 13.03 13.91
CA GLN A 126 27.12 11.58 13.74
C GLN A 126 26.15 10.85 14.68
N GLU A 127 26.09 11.24 15.95
CA GLU A 127 25.16 10.63 16.91
C GLU A 127 23.70 10.86 16.49
N PHE A 128 23.36 12.09 16.07
CA PHE A 128 21.99 12.41 15.65
C PHE A 128 21.65 11.82 14.27
N GLY A 129 22.61 11.77 13.35
CA GLY A 129 22.46 11.28 11.99
C GLY A 129 21.97 9.83 11.94
N VAL A 130 22.45 8.96 12.83
CA VAL A 130 21.95 7.58 12.94
C VAL A 130 20.47 7.55 13.33
N HIS A 131 20.05 8.42 14.25
CA HIS A 131 18.63 8.56 14.59
C HIS A 131 17.82 9.14 13.42
N LEU A 132 18.40 10.05 12.61
CA LEU A 132 17.77 10.55 11.39
C LEU A 132 17.60 9.48 10.32
N ILE A 133 18.58 8.58 10.14
CA ILE A 133 18.47 7.43 9.23
C ILE A 133 17.32 6.53 9.67
N TRP A 134 17.22 6.24 10.98
CA TRP A 134 16.07 5.53 11.51
C TRP A 134 14.77 6.31 11.28
N LEU A 135 14.74 7.64 11.48
CA LEU A 135 13.58 8.49 11.17
C LEU A 135 13.19 8.47 9.69
N LEU A 136 14.15 8.28 8.79
CA LEU A 136 13.95 8.10 7.36
C LEU A 136 13.55 6.66 7.00
N SER A 137 13.79 5.70 7.89
CA SER A 137 13.38 4.30 7.74
C SER A 137 11.87 4.12 7.97
N ALA A 138 11.38 2.91 7.69
CA ALA A 138 10.00 2.53 7.98
C ALA A 138 9.77 2.12 9.44
N SER A 139 10.82 1.78 10.20
CA SER A 139 10.68 1.28 11.56
C SER A 139 10.26 2.37 12.53
N LYS A 140 9.28 2.09 13.39
CA LYS A 140 8.89 2.93 14.53
C LYS A 140 9.34 2.34 15.87
N ASP A 141 9.96 1.17 15.85
CA ASP A 141 10.54 0.59 17.04
C ASP A 141 11.89 1.24 17.32
N TYR A 142 12.06 1.72 18.55
CA TYR A 142 13.34 2.25 19.00
C TYR A 142 14.40 1.14 19.05
N GLY A 143 14.01 -0.13 19.18
CA GLY A 143 14.92 -1.28 19.11
C GLY A 143 15.67 -1.41 17.77
N ASP A 144 15.04 -0.98 16.66
CA ASP A 144 15.67 -0.97 15.33
C ASP A 144 16.55 0.27 15.10
N CYS A 145 16.50 1.24 16.01
CA CYS A 145 17.34 2.42 15.92
C CYS A 145 18.70 2.13 16.55
N CYS A 146 19.74 2.17 15.71
CA CYS A 146 21.13 1.97 16.12
C CYS A 146 21.76 3.20 16.81
N CYS A 147 20.98 4.24 17.13
CA CYS A 147 21.53 5.46 17.71
C CYS A 147 21.89 5.26 19.20
N VAL A 148 22.82 6.08 19.69
CA VAL A 148 23.36 6.03 21.06
C VAL A 148 22.30 6.08 22.16
N HIS A 149 21.11 6.63 21.87
CA HIS A 149 20.03 6.78 22.84
C HIS A 149 19.02 5.64 22.81
N CYS A 150 18.96 4.89 21.72
CA CYS A 150 18.00 3.81 21.47
C CYS A 150 18.60 2.44 21.77
N SER A 151 19.85 2.20 21.35
CA SER A 151 20.53 0.90 21.47
C SER A 151 21.09 0.60 22.86
N THR A 152 20.50 1.14 23.94
CA THR A 152 21.00 0.85 25.29
C THR A 152 20.54 -0.56 25.69
N PRO A 153 21.43 -1.51 25.98
CA PRO A 153 21.03 -2.86 26.33
C PRO A 153 20.21 -2.84 27.63
N SER A 154 18.96 -3.30 27.54
CA SER A 154 18.13 -3.61 28.70
C SER A 154 18.87 -4.67 29.54
N PRO A 155 19.06 -4.48 30.86
CA PRO A 155 19.59 -5.55 31.70
C PRO A 155 18.61 -6.76 31.67
N PRO A 156 19.13 -8.00 31.69
CA PRO A 156 18.31 -9.20 31.52
C PRO A 156 17.36 -9.39 32.71
N ARG A 157 16.05 -9.49 32.42
CA ARG A 157 15.01 -9.78 33.41
C ARG A 157 14.89 -11.31 33.57
N PRO A 158 15.04 -11.88 34.78
CA PRO A 158 14.96 -13.33 34.96
C PRO A 158 13.52 -13.84 34.81
N PRO A 159 13.32 -15.06 34.26
CA PRO A 159 12.00 -15.62 34.03
C PRO A 159 11.52 -16.28 35.33
N PHE A 160 10.62 -15.64 36.06
CA PHE A 160 9.60 -16.24 36.95
C PHE A 160 9.01 -15.12 37.83
N ALA A 161 7.91 -14.52 37.38
CA ALA A 161 6.94 -13.85 38.24
C ALA A 161 5.59 -13.83 37.51
N PRO A 162 4.50 -14.36 38.10
CA PRO A 162 3.15 -14.17 37.58
C PRO A 162 2.67 -12.73 37.89
N ASP A 163 1.96 -12.13 36.93
CA ASP A 163 1.40 -10.79 37.04
C ASP A 163 0.39 -10.68 38.20
N GLU A 164 0.61 -9.68 39.04
CA GLU A 164 -0.29 -9.22 40.10
C GLU A 164 -1.09 -7.99 39.59
N PRO A 165 -2.43 -8.01 39.64
CA PRO A 165 -3.23 -6.80 39.46
C PRO A 165 -3.95 -6.41 40.77
N ALA A 166 -3.75 -5.17 41.22
CA ALA A 166 -4.57 -4.47 42.23
C ALA A 166 -4.23 -2.96 42.20
N ALA A 167 -5.14 -1.99 42.34
CA ALA A 167 -6.57 -2.01 42.60
C ALA A 167 -7.17 -0.59 42.43
N GLN A 168 -8.49 -0.50 42.24
CA GLN A 168 -9.40 0.17 43.20
C GLN A 168 -10.91 -0.08 42.90
N ALA A 169 -11.61 -0.59 43.93
CA ALA A 169 -13.05 -0.56 44.28
C ALA A 169 -14.07 -1.18 43.27
N ILE A 170 -15.05 -2.02 43.64
CA ILE A 170 -16.03 -2.00 44.74
C ILE A 170 -16.44 -3.45 45.11
N ALA A 171 -16.72 -3.68 46.39
CA ALA A 171 -17.21 -4.93 46.96
C ALA A 171 -18.70 -5.19 46.70
N GLN A 172 -19.07 -6.45 46.45
CA GLN A 172 -20.18 -7.14 47.13
C GLN A 172 -20.14 -8.65 46.90
N ALA A 173 -20.54 -9.39 47.93
CA ALA A 173 -20.27 -10.80 48.16
C ALA A 173 -21.40 -11.73 47.68
N SER A 174 -21.04 -12.96 47.29
CA SER A 174 -21.72 -14.17 47.75
C SER A 174 -20.89 -15.42 47.42
N THR A 175 -20.68 -16.20 48.48
CA THR A 175 -19.94 -17.45 48.65
C THR A 175 -20.57 -18.66 47.97
N GLN A 176 -19.76 -19.58 47.43
CA GLN A 176 -19.78 -21.01 47.76
C GLN A 176 -18.59 -21.78 47.15
N THR A 177 -17.93 -22.56 48.00
CA THR A 177 -16.79 -23.45 47.73
C THR A 177 -17.27 -24.87 47.32
N PRO A 178 -16.43 -25.67 46.62
CA PRO A 178 -16.75 -27.02 46.14
C PRO A 178 -16.08 -28.14 46.97
N VAL A 179 -16.58 -29.38 46.85
CA VAL A 179 -15.92 -30.63 47.29
C VAL A 179 -16.21 -31.77 46.28
N PRO A 180 -15.30 -32.76 46.07
CA PRO A 180 -15.20 -33.54 44.82
C PRO A 180 -15.43 -35.08 44.91
N ALA A 181 -15.45 -35.71 43.72
CA ALA A 181 -15.11 -37.12 43.35
C ALA A 181 -16.14 -38.24 43.69
N PRO A 182 -16.10 -39.46 43.09
CA PRO A 182 -15.07 -40.07 42.22
C PRO A 182 -15.58 -40.90 40.99
N ALA A 183 -14.60 -41.46 40.27
CA ALA A 183 -14.61 -42.17 38.99
C ALA A 183 -15.13 -43.63 38.99
N GLN A 184 -15.50 -44.14 37.80
CA GLN A 184 -15.54 -45.57 37.44
C GLN A 184 -15.31 -45.81 35.91
N PRO A 185 -14.95 -47.05 35.48
CA PRO A 185 -13.97 -47.35 34.41
C PRO A 185 -14.58 -47.80 33.04
N PRO A 186 -13.75 -48.08 31.99
CA PRO A 186 -14.19 -48.13 30.60
C PRO A 186 -14.59 -49.52 30.09
N ILE A 187 -15.51 -49.55 29.12
CA ILE A 187 -16.02 -50.75 28.42
C ILE A 187 -15.42 -50.81 27.01
N GLN A 188 -14.89 -52.00 26.65
CA GLN A 188 -14.36 -52.38 25.34
C GLN A 188 -15.49 -52.74 24.34
N PRO A 189 -15.30 -52.58 23.01
CA PRO A 189 -16.18 -53.16 21.99
C PRO A 189 -15.60 -54.45 21.35
N PRO A 190 -16.44 -55.36 20.81
CA PRO A 190 -16.02 -56.58 20.13
C PRO A 190 -15.80 -56.42 18.61
N PRO A 191 -15.16 -57.40 17.93
CA PRO A 191 -14.64 -57.28 16.57
C PRO A 191 -15.60 -57.82 15.50
N ILE A 192 -15.58 -57.23 14.29
CA ILE A 192 -16.25 -57.78 13.10
C ILE A 192 -15.28 -57.81 11.91
N GLN A 193 -15.41 -58.91 11.17
CA GLN A 193 -14.52 -59.53 10.21
C GLN A 193 -14.44 -58.84 8.83
N ALA A 194 -13.30 -59.03 8.17
CA ALA A 194 -13.04 -58.75 6.76
C ALA A 194 -13.70 -59.79 5.83
N PRO A 195 -13.85 -59.45 4.53
CA PRO A 195 -13.57 -60.44 3.50
C PRO A 195 -12.74 -59.92 2.32
N ALA A 196 -11.64 -60.66 2.09
CA ALA A 196 -11.11 -61.23 0.85
C ALA A 196 -11.21 -60.51 -0.52
N GLU A 197 -10.05 -60.56 -1.16
CA GLU A 197 -9.57 -60.10 -2.45
C GLU A 197 -9.80 -61.14 -3.58
N ALA A 198 -10.10 -60.69 -4.81
CA ALA A 198 -9.96 -61.46 -6.06
C ALA A 198 -10.08 -60.53 -7.31
N PRO A 199 -9.65 -60.92 -8.53
CA PRO A 199 -8.58 -60.20 -9.23
C PRO A 199 -8.98 -59.50 -10.55
N ALA A 200 -8.02 -58.70 -11.03
CA ALA A 200 -8.02 -57.81 -12.18
C ALA A 200 -8.35 -58.43 -13.57
N LYS A 201 -8.89 -57.58 -14.46
CA LYS A 201 -8.93 -57.77 -15.92
C LYS A 201 -8.32 -56.56 -16.64
N PRO A 202 -7.59 -56.74 -17.75
CA PRO A 202 -6.71 -55.72 -18.32
C PRO A 202 -7.45 -54.73 -19.23
N GLU A 203 -7.02 -53.48 -19.11
CA GLU A 203 -7.48 -52.30 -19.83
C GLU A 203 -6.85 -52.22 -21.24
N LYS A 204 -7.63 -51.71 -22.20
CA LYS A 204 -7.28 -51.54 -23.61
C LYS A 204 -6.56 -50.18 -23.80
N PRO A 205 -5.59 -50.01 -24.72
CA PRO A 205 -4.87 -48.76 -24.83
C PRO A 205 -5.75 -47.66 -25.45
N GLU A 206 -6.05 -46.62 -24.66
CA GLU A 206 -6.64 -45.38 -25.17
C GLU A 206 -5.60 -44.54 -25.91
N ARG A 207 -6.04 -43.98 -27.05
CA ARG A 207 -5.25 -43.10 -27.91
C ARG A 207 -5.04 -41.74 -27.22
N PRO A 208 -3.95 -41.01 -27.55
CA PRO A 208 -3.67 -39.72 -26.94
C PRO A 208 -4.74 -38.69 -27.35
N VAL A 209 -5.56 -38.26 -26.39
CA VAL A 209 -6.48 -37.13 -26.54
C VAL A 209 -5.69 -35.85 -26.30
N LYS A 210 -5.74 -34.98 -27.32
CA LYS A 210 -5.17 -33.63 -27.33
C LYS A 210 -5.80 -32.81 -26.20
N VAL A 211 -5.01 -32.40 -25.21
CA VAL A 211 -5.43 -31.46 -24.15
C VAL A 211 -5.98 -30.21 -24.82
N THR A 212 -7.27 -29.95 -24.61
CA THR A 212 -7.95 -28.80 -25.19
C THR A 212 -7.55 -27.56 -24.39
N PRO A 213 -7.09 -26.47 -25.04
CA PRO A 213 -6.77 -25.24 -24.33
C PRO A 213 -8.02 -24.72 -23.61
N VAL A 214 -7.84 -24.22 -22.39
CA VAL A 214 -8.87 -23.48 -21.67
C VAL A 214 -9.35 -22.36 -22.61
N PRO A 215 -10.65 -22.29 -22.97
CA PRO A 215 -11.18 -21.23 -23.81
C PRO A 215 -10.80 -19.86 -23.26
N LEU A 216 -10.64 -18.86 -24.14
CA LEU A 216 -10.43 -17.48 -23.68
C LEU A 216 -11.50 -17.13 -22.62
N PRO A 217 -11.10 -16.61 -21.46
CA PRO A 217 -12.05 -16.15 -20.46
C PRO A 217 -13.04 -15.17 -21.10
N THR A 218 -14.33 -15.34 -20.80
CA THR A 218 -15.37 -14.51 -21.40
C THR A 218 -15.22 -13.07 -20.90
N ILE A 219 -15.18 -12.12 -21.83
CA ILE A 219 -15.19 -10.69 -21.54
C ILE A 219 -16.62 -10.27 -21.15
N PRO A 220 -16.82 -9.65 -19.98
CA PRO A 220 -18.12 -9.09 -19.62
C PRO A 220 -18.59 -8.08 -20.68
N GLY A 221 -19.83 -8.23 -21.15
CA GLY A 221 -20.45 -7.29 -22.12
C GLY A 221 -20.21 -7.58 -23.60
N GLN A 222 -19.52 -8.67 -23.97
CA GLN A 222 -19.40 -9.07 -25.37
C GLN A 222 -20.65 -9.88 -25.81
N PRO A 223 -21.29 -9.55 -26.96
CA PRO A 223 -22.38 -10.36 -27.49
C PRO A 223 -21.89 -11.78 -27.81
N SER A 224 -22.62 -12.79 -27.35
CA SER A 224 -22.29 -14.20 -27.56
C SER A 224 -22.32 -14.55 -29.05
N HIS A 225 -21.15 -14.78 -29.64
CA HIS A 225 -21.07 -15.41 -30.96
C HIS A 225 -21.43 -16.89 -30.83
N ARG A 226 -22.71 -17.18 -31.06
CA ARG A 226 -23.21 -18.55 -31.21
C ARG A 226 -22.61 -19.15 -32.49
N PRO A 227 -21.90 -20.28 -32.47
CA PRO A 227 -21.55 -20.97 -33.70
C PRO A 227 -22.82 -21.41 -34.44
N PRO A 228 -22.84 -21.41 -35.78
CA PRO A 228 -24.04 -21.67 -36.55
C PRO A 228 -24.59 -23.06 -36.25
N ASN A 229 -25.85 -23.08 -35.82
CA ASN A 229 -26.64 -24.26 -35.54
C ASN A 229 -26.90 -25.01 -36.86
N ILE A 230 -26.18 -26.10 -37.10
CA ILE A 230 -26.44 -27.01 -38.21
C ILE A 230 -27.77 -27.70 -37.90
N THR A 231 -28.83 -27.27 -38.59
CA THR A 231 -30.14 -27.95 -38.57
C THR A 231 -30.19 -29.00 -39.69
N PRO A 232 -30.90 -30.12 -39.50
CA PRO A 232 -30.85 -31.25 -40.41
C PRO A 232 -31.67 -30.99 -41.68
N ARG A 233 -31.14 -31.46 -42.79
CA ARG A 233 -31.71 -31.46 -44.14
C ARG A 233 -32.95 -32.37 -44.24
N PRO A 234 -34.08 -31.91 -44.82
CA PRO A 234 -35.07 -32.78 -45.42
C PRO A 234 -34.83 -32.96 -46.93
N GLN A 235 -35.16 -34.14 -47.44
CA GLN A 235 -35.09 -34.55 -48.84
C GLN A 235 -36.26 -34.05 -49.70
N ALA A 236 -36.01 -34.09 -51.03
CA ALA A 236 -36.89 -34.15 -52.20
C ALA A 236 -36.78 -32.89 -53.10
N ALA A 237 -36.78 -32.91 -54.43
CA ALA A 237 -36.60 -33.88 -55.51
C ALA A 237 -36.66 -33.07 -56.84
N GLN A 238 -35.85 -33.43 -57.85
CA GLN A 238 -35.96 -33.16 -59.32
C GLN A 238 -36.04 -31.69 -59.82
N GLN A 239 -35.57 -31.23 -60.99
CA GLN A 239 -34.77 -31.59 -62.20
C GLN A 239 -34.48 -30.20 -62.86
N SER A 240 -33.37 -29.88 -63.57
CA SER A 240 -33.02 -30.32 -64.93
C SER A 240 -31.64 -29.75 -65.41
N GLN A 241 -30.82 -30.64 -66.01
CA GLN A 241 -29.81 -30.57 -67.11
C GLN A 241 -29.08 -29.23 -67.43
N GLN A 242 -27.75 -29.09 -67.20
CA GLN A 242 -26.53 -29.32 -68.05
C GLN A 242 -26.31 -28.30 -69.22
N PRO A 243 -25.06 -27.99 -69.68
CA PRO A 243 -23.83 -28.81 -69.62
C PRO A 243 -22.54 -28.15 -69.08
N GLN A 244 -21.59 -29.02 -68.73
CA GLN A 244 -20.25 -28.77 -68.20
C GLN A 244 -19.23 -28.30 -69.25
N GLN A 245 -18.27 -27.46 -68.82
CA GLN A 245 -16.93 -27.34 -69.42
C GLN A 245 -15.84 -27.37 -68.33
N PRO A 246 -14.62 -27.84 -68.66
CA PRO A 246 -13.65 -28.42 -67.73
C PRO A 246 -12.74 -27.40 -66.99
N PRO A 247 -12.07 -27.82 -65.89
CA PRO A 247 -11.34 -26.93 -64.99
C PRO A 247 -9.94 -26.56 -65.51
N GLN A 248 -9.59 -25.26 -65.41
CA GLN A 248 -8.23 -24.75 -65.61
C GLN A 248 -7.45 -24.66 -64.28
N PRO A 249 -6.13 -24.88 -64.30
CA PRO A 249 -5.29 -24.96 -63.11
C PRO A 249 -4.92 -23.57 -62.53
N PRO A 250 -4.65 -23.48 -61.21
CA PRO A 250 -4.24 -22.22 -60.57
C PRO A 250 -2.79 -21.85 -60.92
N LYS A 251 -2.60 -20.57 -61.27
CA LYS A 251 -1.30 -19.93 -61.49
C LYS A 251 -0.59 -19.62 -60.17
N PRO A 252 0.76 -19.68 -60.14
CA PRO A 252 1.57 -19.48 -58.93
C PRO A 252 1.80 -17.99 -58.64
N ILE A 253 1.78 -17.61 -57.35
CA ILE A 253 2.25 -16.30 -56.88
C ILE A 253 3.52 -16.48 -56.06
N GLN A 254 4.49 -15.63 -56.41
CA GLN A 254 5.91 -15.65 -56.08
C GLN A 254 6.21 -15.39 -54.60
N GLN A 255 7.22 -16.11 -54.10
CA GLN A 255 7.91 -15.88 -52.84
C GLN A 255 9.05 -14.89 -53.06
N THR A 256 9.15 -13.88 -52.20
CA THR A 256 10.29 -12.95 -52.12
C THR A 256 11.37 -13.51 -51.18
N PRO A 257 12.68 -13.45 -51.51
CA PRO A 257 13.74 -14.07 -50.71
C PRO A 257 14.26 -13.17 -49.59
N VAL A 258 14.65 -13.80 -48.48
CA VAL A 258 15.39 -13.25 -47.34
C VAL A 258 16.90 -13.38 -47.61
N PRO A 259 17.77 -12.40 -47.30
CA PRO A 259 19.21 -12.56 -47.40
C PRO A 259 19.83 -13.17 -46.13
N LEU A 260 20.75 -14.11 -46.34
CA LEU A 260 21.64 -14.73 -45.37
C LEU A 260 23.03 -14.06 -45.43
N PRO A 261 23.74 -13.86 -44.30
CA PRO A 261 25.19 -13.69 -44.32
C PRO A 261 25.95 -14.89 -43.70
N THR A 262 27.02 -15.26 -44.38
CA THR A 262 28.01 -16.33 -44.11
C THR A 262 29.04 -15.95 -43.01
N PRO A 263 29.85 -16.92 -42.50
CA PRO A 263 30.58 -16.84 -41.24
C PRO A 263 32.06 -16.45 -41.37
N ILE A 264 32.66 -15.88 -40.32
CA ILE A 264 34.13 -15.80 -40.12
C ILE A 264 34.47 -16.13 -38.65
N GLN A 265 35.54 -16.93 -38.51
CA GLN A 265 36.11 -17.54 -37.29
C GLN A 265 37.10 -16.61 -36.52
N PRO A 266 37.63 -17.03 -35.34
CA PRO A 266 37.96 -16.15 -34.21
C PRO A 266 39.45 -15.78 -34.07
N ARG A 267 39.76 -14.73 -33.30
CA ARG A 267 41.10 -14.51 -32.71
C ARG A 267 41.05 -13.78 -31.36
N GLU A 268 42.04 -14.16 -30.54
CA GLU A 268 42.22 -14.02 -29.10
C GLU A 268 42.43 -12.60 -28.50
N SER A 269 42.02 -12.49 -27.23
CA SER A 269 42.68 -11.92 -26.04
C SER A 269 43.45 -10.58 -26.11
N ARG A 270 42.99 -9.61 -25.29
CA ARG A 270 43.84 -8.84 -24.35
C ARG A 270 43.03 -8.02 -23.32
N GLU A 271 43.55 -8.01 -22.10
CA GLU A 271 43.12 -7.34 -20.86
C GLU A 271 43.21 -5.79 -20.87
N PRO A 272 42.66 -5.10 -19.84
CA PRO A 272 42.44 -3.65 -19.82
C PRO A 272 43.49 -2.84 -19.01
N PRO A 273 43.63 -1.52 -19.25
CA PRO A 273 44.24 -0.61 -18.29
C PRO A 273 43.24 0.35 -17.61
N LYS A 274 43.54 0.66 -16.34
CA LYS A 274 42.91 1.64 -15.43
C LYS A 274 42.91 3.07 -15.97
N PRO A 275 41.98 3.95 -15.51
CA PRO A 275 42.11 5.38 -15.67
C PRO A 275 42.73 6.08 -14.44
N THR A 276 43.61 7.04 -14.75
CA THR A 276 44.33 7.96 -13.87
C THR A 276 43.59 9.30 -13.76
N GLN A 277 43.82 10.02 -12.66
CA GLN A 277 43.31 11.36 -12.30
C GLN A 277 43.42 12.45 -13.39
N PRO A 278 42.59 13.52 -13.33
CA PRO A 278 42.88 14.78 -13.97
C PRO A 278 43.38 15.88 -13.01
N THR A 279 44.38 16.59 -13.52
CA THR A 279 45.08 17.76 -12.96
C THR A 279 44.32 19.07 -13.20
N GLN A 280 44.52 20.02 -12.29
CA GLN A 280 44.10 21.43 -12.31
C GLN A 280 44.48 22.20 -13.58
N VAL A 281 43.60 23.12 -14.02
CA VAL A 281 43.94 24.30 -14.83
C VAL A 281 43.17 25.52 -14.31
N THR A 282 43.82 26.68 -14.40
CA THR A 282 43.67 27.90 -13.61
C THR A 282 43.03 29.05 -14.43
N GLN A 283 42.20 29.88 -13.78
CA GLN A 283 41.89 31.33 -14.03
C GLN A 283 41.18 31.78 -15.34
N PRO A 284 40.66 33.05 -15.44
CA PRO A 284 40.45 34.10 -14.42
C PRO A 284 39.04 34.77 -14.44
N ASN A 285 38.80 35.56 -13.39
CA ASN A 285 37.62 36.36 -13.07
C ASN A 285 37.72 37.80 -13.63
N PRO A 286 36.62 38.50 -13.98
CA PRO A 286 36.57 39.96 -14.02
C PRO A 286 35.64 40.59 -12.95
N PRO A 287 35.79 41.89 -12.61
CA PRO A 287 35.32 42.45 -11.34
C PRO A 287 34.12 43.43 -11.43
N GLN A 288 33.43 43.56 -10.28
CA GLN A 288 32.71 44.75 -9.73
C GLN A 288 31.36 45.20 -10.36
N PRO A 289 30.51 46.04 -9.69
CA PRO A 289 30.67 46.72 -8.38
C PRO A 289 29.46 46.69 -7.39
N LEU A 290 29.71 47.11 -6.15
CA LEU A 290 28.76 47.57 -5.11
C LEU A 290 28.08 48.91 -5.52
N PRO A 291 26.91 49.26 -4.95
CA PRO A 291 26.93 50.25 -3.86
C PRO A 291 25.83 50.13 -2.77
N ALA A 292 26.26 50.51 -1.56
CA ALA A 292 25.65 51.42 -0.58
C ALA A 292 24.25 51.17 0.05
N ALA A 293 24.27 51.26 1.38
CA ALA A 293 23.16 51.38 2.32
C ALA A 293 22.42 52.72 2.24
N VAL A 294 21.11 52.72 2.52
CA VAL A 294 20.37 53.89 3.05
C VAL A 294 19.25 53.43 3.99
N ALA A 295 18.99 54.28 4.98
CA ALA A 295 18.32 54.12 6.25
C ALA A 295 16.78 53.96 6.26
N ASN A 296 16.28 53.39 7.36
CA ASN A 296 14.97 53.66 7.95
C ASN A 296 14.87 55.14 8.38
N PRO A 297 13.66 55.74 8.40
CA PRO A 297 13.06 55.97 9.72
C PRO A 297 11.53 55.80 9.77
N SER A 298 11.10 55.30 10.93
CA SER A 298 9.76 55.33 11.51
C SER A 298 9.50 56.66 12.24
N THR A 299 8.28 57.24 12.18
CA THR A 299 7.61 58.03 13.27
C THR A 299 6.18 58.50 12.86
N PRO A 300 5.31 59.02 13.77
CA PRO A 300 3.94 58.51 13.98
C PRO A 300 2.79 59.56 13.84
N ALA A 301 1.55 59.09 14.03
CA ALA A 301 0.30 59.71 14.55
C ALA A 301 -0.01 61.23 14.36
N PRO A 302 -1.31 61.61 14.28
CA PRO A 302 -1.95 62.00 15.54
C PRO A 302 -3.43 61.62 15.71
N VAL A 303 -3.78 61.74 17.00
CA VAL A 303 -5.02 61.61 17.74
C VAL A 303 -6.09 62.61 17.29
N ALA A 304 -7.36 62.21 17.30
CA ALA A 304 -8.48 63.10 17.59
C ALA A 304 -9.46 62.41 18.54
N ALA A 305 -9.75 63.09 19.65
CA ALA A 305 -10.67 62.71 20.71
C ALA A 305 -11.92 63.62 20.67
N ALA A 306 -13.09 63.06 20.94
CA ALA A 306 -14.27 63.69 21.55
C ALA A 306 -15.33 62.57 21.74
N ALA A 307 -15.60 62.09 22.95
CA ALA A 307 -16.47 62.67 23.99
C ALA A 307 -17.97 62.60 23.63
N GLY A 308 -18.73 61.80 24.37
CA GLY A 308 -20.20 61.77 24.34
C GLY A 308 -20.77 60.59 25.12
N ALA A 309 -21.47 60.87 26.21
CA ALA A 309 -21.76 59.96 27.31
C ALA A 309 -23.12 59.25 27.24
N ALA A 310 -23.26 58.28 28.16
CA ALA A 310 -24.47 57.81 28.86
C ALA A 310 -25.42 56.83 28.16
N GLY A 311 -25.58 55.65 28.79
CA GLY A 311 -26.60 54.66 28.47
C GLY A 311 -26.38 53.35 29.22
N ALA A 312 -26.63 53.36 30.53
CA ALA A 312 -26.60 52.16 31.37
C ALA A 312 -27.82 51.27 31.09
N GLY A 313 -27.58 49.99 30.78
CA GLY A 313 -28.58 48.93 30.78
C GLY A 313 -27.88 47.57 30.89
N PRO A 314 -28.21 46.71 31.87
CA PRO A 314 -27.58 45.40 32.00
C PRO A 314 -28.26 44.40 31.06
N THR A 315 -27.61 44.05 29.96
CA THR A 315 -27.98 42.90 29.13
C THR A 315 -27.28 41.64 29.64
N PRO A 316 -27.98 40.50 29.81
CA PRO A 316 -27.37 39.27 30.27
C PRO A 316 -26.43 38.70 29.20
N LEU A 317 -25.21 38.37 29.62
CA LEU A 317 -24.23 37.58 28.87
C LEU A 317 -24.81 36.19 28.56
N GLN A 318 -25.46 36.05 27.40
CA GLN A 318 -25.56 34.75 26.74
C GLN A 318 -24.21 34.44 26.11
N GLN A 319 -23.52 33.49 26.73
CA GLN A 319 -22.30 32.88 26.22
C GLN A 319 -22.65 32.09 24.96
N GLN A 320 -22.62 32.75 23.80
CA GLN A 320 -22.62 32.07 22.50
C GLN A 320 -21.30 31.31 22.38
N GLN A 321 -21.31 30.04 22.78
CA GLN A 321 -20.35 29.07 22.28
C GLN A 321 -20.52 29.02 20.77
N ALA A 322 -19.67 29.76 20.06
CA ALA A 322 -19.44 29.49 18.65
C ALA A 322 -18.91 28.06 18.57
N LEU A 323 -19.80 27.13 18.18
CA LEU A 323 -19.42 25.83 17.64
C LEU A 323 -18.43 26.14 16.51
N GLN A 324 -17.14 25.99 16.79
CA GLN A 324 -16.10 26.02 15.79
C GLN A 324 -16.43 24.91 14.79
N GLN A 325 -17.01 25.27 13.65
CA GLN A 325 -17.03 24.38 12.51
C GLN A 325 -15.57 23.99 12.23
N PRO A 326 -15.26 22.68 12.18
CA PRO A 326 -13.90 22.24 11.89
C PRO A 326 -13.49 22.83 10.54
N LYS A 327 -12.39 23.59 10.52
CA LYS A 327 -11.77 24.05 9.27
C LYS A 327 -11.56 22.84 8.36
N PRO A 328 -11.90 22.91 7.06
CA PRO A 328 -11.71 21.80 6.14
C PRO A 328 -10.23 21.41 6.12
N GLN A 329 -9.93 20.22 6.61
CA GLN A 329 -8.57 19.71 6.61
C GLN A 329 -8.12 19.52 5.17
N VAL A 330 -6.92 20.00 4.86
CA VAL A 330 -6.31 19.82 3.55
C VAL A 330 -5.93 18.35 3.41
N ILE A 331 -6.73 17.57 2.67
CA ILE A 331 -6.45 16.15 2.40
C ILE A 331 -5.24 16.06 1.47
N GLN A 332 -4.11 15.54 1.97
CA GLN A 332 -2.97 15.21 1.14
C GLN A 332 -3.05 13.72 0.75
N TRP A 333 -3.30 13.45 -0.53
CA TRP A 333 -3.31 12.07 -1.04
C TRP A 333 -1.87 11.56 -1.17
N SER A 334 -1.62 10.39 -0.60
CA SER A 334 -0.38 9.65 -0.78
C SER A 334 -0.71 8.20 -1.07
N LEU A 335 -0.18 7.66 -2.15
CA LEU A 335 -0.28 6.24 -2.50
C LEU A 335 1.14 5.71 -2.62
N LYS A 336 1.42 4.59 -1.94
CA LYS A 336 2.72 3.91 -1.98
C LYS A 336 2.77 2.85 -3.06
N GLY A 337 1.66 2.14 -3.26
CA GLY A 337 1.53 1.11 -4.27
C GLY A 337 1.42 1.68 -5.69
N PRO A 338 1.93 0.97 -6.71
CA PRO A 338 1.68 1.33 -8.11
C PRO A 338 0.18 1.28 -8.46
N LEU A 339 -0.19 1.95 -9.54
CA LEU A 339 -1.59 2.09 -10.00
C LEU A 339 -2.15 0.82 -10.66
N LEU A 340 -1.30 -0.12 -11.10
CA LEU A 340 -1.74 -1.32 -11.80
C LEU A 340 -1.59 -2.57 -10.92
N PHE A 341 -0.43 -3.20 -10.89
CA PHE A 341 -0.20 -4.48 -10.22
C PHE A 341 0.61 -4.35 -8.92
N ARG A 342 0.18 -5.05 -7.87
CA ARG A 342 0.79 -5.00 -6.54
C ARG A 342 1.13 -6.40 -6.00
N ALA A 343 2.17 -6.49 -5.19
CA ALA A 343 2.50 -7.72 -4.48
C ALA A 343 1.32 -8.20 -3.62
N GLY A 344 1.04 -9.49 -3.68
CA GLY A 344 -0.07 -10.17 -3.02
C GLY A 344 -1.41 -10.15 -3.78
N GLU A 345 -1.51 -9.45 -4.92
CA GLU A 345 -2.73 -9.47 -5.74
C GLU A 345 -2.89 -10.78 -6.51
N LEU A 346 -4.14 -11.25 -6.62
CA LEU A 346 -4.54 -12.32 -7.52
C LEU A 346 -4.70 -11.72 -8.92
N VAL A 347 -4.07 -12.36 -9.91
CA VAL A 347 -4.08 -11.91 -11.30
C VAL A 347 -4.28 -13.08 -12.25
N TRP A 348 -4.74 -12.75 -13.46
CA TRP A 348 -4.62 -13.64 -14.60
C TRP A 348 -3.24 -13.45 -15.23
N TYR A 349 -2.61 -14.55 -15.64
CA TYR A 349 -1.37 -14.50 -16.40
C TYR A 349 -1.40 -15.44 -17.61
N GLN A 350 -0.77 -15.00 -18.68
CA GLN A 350 -0.77 -15.73 -19.94
C GLN A 350 0.31 -16.83 -19.94
N THR A 351 -0.06 -18.02 -20.37
CA THR A 351 0.82 -19.18 -20.61
C THR A 351 0.50 -19.76 -21.98
N GLY A 352 1.32 -19.43 -22.98
CA GLY A 352 1.01 -19.69 -24.38
C GLY A 352 -0.29 -19.00 -24.79
N ASN A 353 -1.28 -19.78 -25.23
CA ASN A 353 -2.60 -19.27 -25.62
C ASN A 353 -3.66 -19.38 -24.50
N THR A 354 -3.24 -19.72 -23.29
CA THR A 354 -4.16 -19.94 -22.16
C THR A 354 -3.90 -18.94 -21.04
N TRP A 355 -4.95 -18.65 -20.28
CA TRP A 355 -4.86 -17.83 -19.07
C TRP A 355 -4.89 -18.72 -17.83
N ARG A 356 -4.01 -18.42 -16.88
CA ARG A 356 -3.89 -19.09 -15.59
C ARG A 356 -4.03 -18.06 -14.46
N LEU A 357 -4.24 -18.54 -13.24
CA LEU A 357 -4.43 -17.71 -12.06
C LEU A 357 -3.21 -17.83 -11.14
N GLY A 358 -2.75 -16.70 -10.62
CA GLY A 358 -1.61 -16.66 -9.71
C GLY A 358 -1.59 -15.43 -8.82
N ILE A 359 -0.85 -15.51 -7.72
CA ILE A 359 -0.59 -14.39 -6.83
C ILE A 359 0.72 -13.72 -7.25
N ILE A 360 0.76 -12.39 -7.31
CA ILE A 360 2.01 -11.66 -7.46
C ILE A 360 2.85 -11.86 -6.19
N ALA A 361 3.94 -12.61 -6.30
CA ALA A 361 4.74 -13.04 -5.16
C ALA A 361 5.65 -11.93 -4.62
N ALA A 362 6.03 -10.96 -5.46
CA ALA A 362 6.95 -9.88 -5.12
C ALA A 362 6.59 -8.57 -5.85
N PRO A 363 7.04 -7.39 -5.37
CA PRO A 363 6.86 -6.14 -6.10
C PRO A 363 7.50 -6.25 -7.48
N GLY A 364 6.92 -5.58 -8.47
CA GLY A 364 7.41 -5.63 -9.84
C GLY A 364 8.85 -5.15 -9.95
N ASN A 365 9.64 -5.86 -10.74
CA ASN A 365 11.03 -5.53 -11.02
C ASN A 365 11.15 -4.88 -12.40
N MET A 366 11.88 -3.77 -12.48
CA MET A 366 12.14 -3.12 -13.76
C MET A 366 13.23 -3.89 -14.51
N THR A 367 12.90 -4.33 -15.73
CA THR A 367 13.83 -5.00 -16.64
C THR A 367 14.03 -4.14 -17.90
N PRO A 368 15.05 -4.41 -18.74
CA PRO A 368 15.21 -3.71 -20.01
C PRO A 368 13.98 -3.83 -20.94
N SER A 369 13.19 -4.90 -20.79
CA SER A 369 11.95 -5.16 -21.52
C SER A 369 10.69 -4.56 -20.86
N GLY A 370 10.83 -3.84 -19.75
CA GLY A 370 9.73 -3.28 -18.97
C GLY A 370 9.53 -3.97 -17.62
N MET A 371 8.37 -3.74 -17.00
CA MET A 371 8.04 -4.32 -15.70
C MET A 371 7.80 -5.82 -15.80
N ALA A 372 8.47 -6.59 -14.93
CA ALA A 372 8.29 -8.02 -14.78
C ALA A 372 7.85 -8.36 -13.35
N PHE A 373 7.03 -9.40 -13.22
CA PHE A 373 6.45 -9.84 -11.97
C PHE A 373 6.68 -11.33 -11.79
N GLU A 374 7.11 -11.72 -10.59
CA GLU A 374 7.13 -13.12 -10.18
C GLU A 374 5.74 -13.50 -9.67
N LEU A 375 5.21 -14.62 -10.18
CA LEU A 375 3.91 -15.14 -9.80
C LEU A 375 4.03 -16.50 -9.15
N LEU A 376 3.23 -16.69 -8.12
CA LEU A 376 2.94 -17.96 -7.47
C LEU A 376 1.64 -18.52 -8.07
N PRO A 377 1.68 -19.56 -8.92
CA PRO A 377 0.47 -20.17 -9.46
C PRO A 377 -0.41 -20.73 -8.34
N ILE A 378 -1.72 -20.50 -8.42
CA ILE A 378 -2.67 -21.07 -7.45
C ILE A 378 -3.26 -22.39 -7.97
N GLY A 379 -3.60 -23.28 -7.06
CA GLY A 379 -4.09 -24.62 -7.33
C GLY A 379 -4.36 -25.35 -6.02
N HIS A 380 -3.90 -26.59 -5.88
CA HIS A 380 -3.79 -27.28 -4.60
C HIS A 380 -2.32 -27.62 -4.30
N ALA A 381 -1.89 -27.47 -3.03
CA ALA A 381 -0.51 -27.67 -2.59
C ALA A 381 0.06 -29.07 -2.90
N MET A 382 -0.80 -30.08 -3.09
CA MET A 382 -0.41 -31.44 -3.49
C MET A 382 0.10 -31.56 -4.93
N VAL A 383 -0.08 -30.52 -5.75
CA VAL A 383 0.52 -30.41 -7.08
C VAL A 383 1.33 -29.11 -7.09
N PRO A 384 2.56 -29.13 -6.51
CA PRO A 384 3.40 -27.94 -6.46
C PRO A 384 3.70 -27.45 -7.88
N GLN A 385 3.50 -26.15 -8.08
CA GLN A 385 3.85 -25.47 -9.33
C GLN A 385 5.01 -24.53 -9.06
N ALA A 386 5.97 -24.50 -9.99
CA ALA A 386 7.07 -23.55 -9.90
C ALA A 386 6.55 -22.11 -10.08
N ASN A 387 7.21 -21.16 -9.43
CA ASN A 387 6.96 -19.73 -9.67
C ASN A 387 7.29 -19.39 -11.12
N VAL A 388 6.55 -18.43 -11.69
CA VAL A 388 6.72 -17.99 -13.07
C VAL A 388 6.93 -16.50 -13.14
N THR A 389 7.86 -16.05 -13.99
CA THR A 389 8.06 -14.62 -14.25
C THR A 389 7.27 -14.20 -15.49
N LYS A 390 6.56 -13.08 -15.40
CA LYS A 390 5.70 -12.56 -16.46
C LYS A 390 5.89 -11.06 -16.65
N ALA A 391 5.88 -10.62 -17.91
CA ALA A 391 5.85 -9.19 -18.22
C ALA A 391 4.47 -8.61 -17.91
N GLU A 392 4.40 -7.29 -17.65
CA GLU A 392 3.13 -6.58 -17.39
C GLU A 392 2.06 -6.83 -18.47
N THR A 393 2.48 -6.92 -19.74
CA THR A 393 1.58 -7.17 -20.89
C THR A 393 0.94 -8.55 -20.87
N ASP A 394 1.51 -9.49 -20.12
CA ASP A 394 1.02 -10.87 -20.00
C ASP A 394 0.12 -11.05 -18.78
N LEU A 395 -0.19 -9.96 -18.05
CA LEU A 395 -1.02 -9.97 -16.84
C LEU A 395 -2.33 -9.24 -17.04
N ARG A 396 -3.39 -9.64 -16.34
CA ARG A 396 -4.61 -8.86 -16.19
C ARG A 396 -5.05 -8.82 -14.74
N PRO A 397 -5.56 -7.66 -14.24
CA PRO A 397 -6.28 -7.63 -12.98
C PRO A 397 -7.36 -8.72 -12.94
N PHE A 398 -7.57 -9.35 -11.79
CA PHE A 398 -8.50 -10.46 -11.65
C PHE A 398 -9.90 -10.17 -12.23
N HIS A 399 -10.43 -8.98 -11.92
CA HIS A 399 -11.75 -8.54 -12.34
C HIS A 399 -11.90 -8.26 -13.84
N CYS A 400 -10.84 -8.40 -14.65
CA CYS A 400 -10.93 -8.30 -16.11
C CYS A 400 -11.74 -9.45 -16.74
N TYR A 401 -11.74 -10.61 -16.09
CA TYR A 401 -12.36 -11.83 -16.62
C TYR A 401 -13.15 -12.56 -15.55
N SER A 402 -14.14 -13.34 -15.99
CA SER A 402 -14.87 -14.26 -15.12
C SER A 402 -14.11 -15.58 -14.99
N VAL A 403 -14.07 -16.14 -13.79
CA VAL A 403 -13.55 -17.49 -13.56
C VAL A 403 -14.52 -18.51 -14.16
N PRO A 404 -14.08 -19.41 -15.05
CA PRO A 404 -14.94 -20.47 -15.57
C PRO A 404 -15.47 -21.39 -14.47
N ALA A 405 -16.56 -22.09 -14.74
CA ALA A 405 -17.04 -23.14 -13.85
C ALA A 405 -16.02 -24.29 -13.72
N VAL A 406 -16.09 -25.02 -12.62
CA VAL A 406 -15.33 -26.26 -12.44
C VAL A 406 -15.83 -27.33 -13.40
N ASP A 407 -14.90 -28.12 -13.94
CA ASP A 407 -15.18 -29.18 -14.92
C ASP A 407 -15.57 -30.49 -14.21
N ILE A 408 -14.99 -30.77 -13.05
CA ILE A 408 -15.30 -31.93 -12.21
C ILE A 408 -16.65 -31.69 -11.51
N ALA A 409 -17.65 -32.51 -11.88
CA ALA A 409 -19.01 -32.37 -11.38
C ALA A 409 -19.13 -32.45 -9.86
N GLU A 410 -18.30 -33.29 -9.21
CA GLU A 410 -18.29 -33.48 -7.75
C GLU A 410 -17.80 -32.24 -6.97
N LEU A 411 -17.16 -31.28 -7.65
CA LEU A 411 -16.66 -30.04 -7.06
C LEU A 411 -17.65 -28.88 -7.15
N LYS A 412 -18.72 -29.04 -7.95
CA LYS A 412 -19.75 -27.99 -8.08
C LYS A 412 -20.39 -27.70 -6.72
N ASP A 413 -20.66 -26.42 -6.48
CA ASP A 413 -21.30 -25.90 -5.27
C ASP A 413 -20.57 -26.16 -3.94
N LYS A 414 -19.29 -26.59 -3.99
CA LYS A 414 -18.43 -26.73 -2.80
C LYS A 414 -17.52 -25.52 -2.64
N ALA A 415 -17.19 -25.18 -1.39
CA ALA A 415 -16.08 -24.26 -1.12
C ALA A 415 -14.74 -25.01 -1.23
N PHE A 416 -13.66 -24.29 -1.54
CA PHE A 416 -12.34 -24.88 -1.69
C PHE A 416 -11.90 -25.70 -0.45
N ASP A 417 -12.13 -25.17 0.75
CA ASP A 417 -11.69 -25.80 2.01
C ASP A 417 -12.58 -26.99 2.44
N ASP A 418 -13.77 -27.15 1.84
CA ASP A 418 -14.70 -28.26 2.13
C ASP A 418 -14.43 -29.50 1.26
N VAL A 419 -13.56 -29.38 0.26
CA VAL A 419 -13.23 -30.49 -0.65
C VAL A 419 -12.17 -31.38 0.02
N PRO A 420 -12.37 -32.71 0.07
CA PRO A 420 -11.38 -33.65 0.58
C PRO A 420 -10.28 -33.89 -0.48
N TRP A 421 -9.46 -32.86 -0.73
CA TRP A 421 -8.46 -32.84 -1.80
C TRP A 421 -7.49 -34.02 -1.72
N GLU A 422 -7.04 -34.36 -0.52
CA GLU A 422 -6.12 -35.48 -0.27
C GLU A 422 -6.69 -36.79 -0.81
N ASN A 423 -7.95 -37.09 -0.49
CA ASN A 423 -8.62 -38.30 -0.95
C ASN A 423 -8.79 -38.32 -2.47
N LEU A 424 -9.15 -37.17 -3.07
CA LEU A 424 -9.29 -37.07 -4.52
C LEU A 424 -7.94 -37.27 -5.23
N PHE A 425 -6.85 -36.67 -4.71
CA PHE A 425 -5.53 -36.78 -5.30
C PHE A 425 -4.91 -38.17 -5.09
N GLN A 426 -5.22 -38.82 -3.97
CA GLN A 426 -4.87 -40.23 -3.73
C GLN A 426 -5.61 -41.14 -4.71
N ALA A 427 -6.92 -40.95 -4.89
CA ALA A 427 -7.73 -41.72 -5.84
C ALA A 427 -7.29 -41.53 -7.30
N ALA A 428 -6.75 -40.36 -7.65
CA ALA A 428 -6.18 -40.11 -8.98
C ALA A 428 -4.84 -40.83 -9.21
N GLY A 429 -4.17 -41.29 -8.15
CA GLY A 429 -2.88 -41.98 -8.22
C GLY A 429 -1.82 -41.17 -8.98
N SER A 430 -1.13 -41.83 -9.91
CA SER A 430 -0.10 -41.26 -10.78
C SER A 430 -0.64 -40.71 -12.12
N ASN A 431 -1.95 -40.67 -12.34
CA ASN A 431 -2.54 -40.17 -13.59
C ASN A 431 -2.35 -38.65 -13.70
N ALA A 432 -1.31 -38.23 -14.44
CA ALA A 432 -0.93 -36.83 -14.60
C ALA A 432 -2.09 -35.97 -15.16
N VAL A 433 -2.80 -36.45 -16.18
CA VAL A 433 -3.90 -35.71 -16.82
C VAL A 433 -5.03 -35.44 -15.83
N ARG A 434 -5.42 -36.45 -15.03
CA ARG A 434 -6.46 -36.29 -14.01
C ARG A 434 -6.02 -35.34 -12.90
N ARG A 435 -4.77 -35.44 -12.44
CA ARG A 435 -4.21 -34.54 -11.42
C ARG A 435 -4.14 -33.10 -11.91
N ASP A 436 -3.77 -32.88 -13.17
CA ASP A 436 -3.72 -31.55 -13.79
C ASP A 436 -5.12 -30.93 -13.90
N LEU A 437 -6.13 -31.72 -14.30
CA LEU A 437 -7.53 -31.26 -14.33
C LEU A 437 -8.02 -30.88 -12.93
N MET A 438 -7.72 -31.70 -11.92
CA MET A 438 -8.07 -31.39 -10.53
C MET A 438 -7.38 -30.13 -10.04
N ASN A 439 -6.10 -29.95 -10.34
CA ASN A 439 -5.35 -28.77 -9.94
C ASN A 439 -5.87 -27.50 -10.64
N LEU A 440 -6.32 -27.64 -11.89
CA LEU A 440 -6.99 -26.56 -12.62
C LEU A 440 -8.31 -26.16 -11.95
N ASP A 441 -9.17 -27.11 -11.60
CA ASP A 441 -10.41 -26.80 -10.89
C ASP A 441 -10.16 -26.26 -9.48
N ALA A 442 -9.15 -26.78 -8.78
CA ALA A 442 -8.68 -26.24 -7.51
C ALA A 442 -8.30 -24.76 -7.65
N SER A 443 -7.63 -24.36 -8.74
CA SER A 443 -7.26 -22.96 -8.99
C SER A 443 -8.50 -22.04 -9.16
N LYS A 444 -9.57 -22.53 -9.80
CA LYS A 444 -10.84 -21.80 -9.99
C LYS A 444 -11.54 -21.59 -8.64
N MET A 445 -11.60 -22.65 -7.83
CA MET A 445 -12.19 -22.61 -6.49
C MET A 445 -11.36 -21.73 -5.53
N ALA A 446 -10.03 -21.82 -5.61
CA ALA A 446 -9.10 -20.99 -4.85
C ALA A 446 -9.26 -19.50 -5.15
N ALA A 447 -9.44 -19.13 -6.42
CA ALA A 447 -9.71 -17.74 -6.79
C ALA A 447 -10.98 -17.20 -6.12
N SER A 448 -12.04 -18.00 -6.04
CA SER A 448 -13.26 -17.63 -5.32
C SER A 448 -12.99 -17.51 -3.81
N LYS A 449 -12.29 -18.48 -3.19
CA LYS A 449 -11.90 -18.39 -1.78
C LYS A 449 -11.15 -17.08 -1.48
N ILE A 450 -10.17 -16.74 -2.32
CA ILE A 450 -9.37 -15.53 -2.17
C ILE A 450 -10.27 -14.30 -2.30
N ASP A 451 -11.06 -14.20 -3.36
CA ASP A 451 -11.87 -13.00 -3.65
C ASP A 451 -12.93 -12.70 -2.57
N PHE A 452 -13.49 -13.74 -1.94
CA PHE A 452 -14.50 -13.64 -0.88
C PHE A 452 -13.93 -13.42 0.53
N SER A 453 -12.61 -13.25 0.65
CA SER A 453 -11.91 -13.03 1.92
C SER A 453 -11.25 -11.65 1.97
N HIS A 454 -10.74 -11.27 3.14
CA HIS A 454 -9.84 -10.14 3.27
C HIS A 454 -8.87 -10.31 4.45
N SER A 455 -7.71 -9.68 4.40
CA SER A 455 -6.78 -9.54 5.55
C SER A 455 -6.33 -8.10 5.68
N LEU A 456 -6.05 -7.65 6.89
CA LEU A 456 -5.71 -6.28 7.22
C LEU A 456 -4.22 -6.17 7.54
N TRP A 457 -3.62 -5.01 7.26
CA TRP A 457 -2.20 -4.80 7.51
C TRP A 457 -1.89 -3.36 7.93
N THR A 458 -0.81 -3.23 8.71
CA THR A 458 -0.28 -1.99 9.26
C THR A 458 -1.33 -1.23 10.06
N ARG A 459 -1.64 -1.74 11.26
CA ARG A 459 -2.50 -1.07 12.25
C ARG A 459 -1.96 0.33 12.58
N ARG A 460 -2.81 1.35 12.52
CA ARG A 460 -2.44 2.78 12.64
C ARG A 460 -2.76 3.40 13.99
N GLY A 461 -3.50 2.70 14.85
CA GLY A 461 -3.93 3.14 16.17
C GLY A 461 -5.44 3.03 16.33
N ASP A 462 -5.88 3.09 17.58
CA ASP A 462 -7.29 3.03 17.94
C ASP A 462 -7.87 4.45 17.94
N ASP A 463 -9.13 4.57 17.52
CA ASP A 463 -9.89 5.80 17.70
C ASP A 463 -9.93 6.18 19.20
N PRO A 464 -9.98 7.47 19.58
CA PRO A 464 -10.02 7.87 21.00
C PRO A 464 -11.18 7.25 21.80
N THR A 465 -12.23 6.78 21.12
CA THR A 465 -13.34 6.04 21.75
C THR A 465 -13.03 4.58 22.04
N GLY A 466 -11.92 4.04 21.53
CA GLY A 466 -11.53 2.63 21.61
C GLY A 466 -12.40 1.68 20.79
N LYS A 467 -13.41 2.19 20.06
CA LYS A 467 -14.40 1.36 19.35
C LYS A 467 -14.01 0.99 17.93
N ALA A 468 -13.03 1.68 17.35
CA ALA A 468 -12.60 1.46 15.98
C ALA A 468 -11.07 1.33 15.90
N VAL A 469 -10.62 0.37 15.10
CA VAL A 469 -9.20 0.12 14.84
C VAL A 469 -8.89 0.49 13.40
N SER A 470 -7.99 1.45 13.20
CA SER A 470 -7.61 1.91 11.87
C SER A 470 -6.44 1.12 11.30
N TYR A 471 -6.45 0.91 9.99
CA TYR A 471 -5.43 0.19 9.23
C TYR A 471 -4.96 1.04 8.06
N TYR A 472 -3.72 0.82 7.60
CA TYR A 472 -3.22 1.49 6.40
C TYR A 472 -3.80 0.85 5.13
N GLY A 473 -3.96 -0.47 5.13
CA GLY A 473 -4.42 -1.20 3.96
C GLY A 473 -4.98 -2.58 4.28
N CYS A 474 -5.46 -3.24 3.24
CA CYS A 474 -5.93 -4.60 3.28
C CYS A 474 -5.66 -5.34 1.97
N PHE A 475 -5.50 -6.64 2.04
CA PHE A 475 -5.77 -7.51 0.90
C PHE A 475 -7.27 -7.75 0.89
N PHE A 476 -7.96 -7.17 -0.09
CA PHE A 476 -9.41 -7.17 -0.16
C PHE A 476 -9.85 -8.03 -1.35
N GLY A 477 -10.00 -9.32 -1.09
CA GLY A 477 -10.24 -10.30 -2.14
C GLY A 477 -9.01 -10.51 -3.02
N ALA A 478 -9.21 -10.35 -4.33
CA ALA A 478 -8.17 -10.42 -5.33
C ALA A 478 -7.20 -9.21 -5.33
N GLU A 479 -7.60 -8.07 -4.80
CA GLU A 479 -6.87 -6.81 -4.95
C GLU A 479 -6.26 -6.33 -3.62
N ARG A 480 -5.19 -5.52 -3.71
CA ARG A 480 -4.58 -4.88 -2.54
C ARG A 480 -5.03 -3.42 -2.48
N LEU A 481 -5.72 -3.04 -1.40
CA LEU A 481 -6.18 -1.68 -1.15
C LEU A 481 -5.34 -0.99 -0.09
N GLU A 482 -5.11 0.30 -0.24
CA GLU A 482 -4.44 1.15 0.74
C GLU A 482 -5.06 2.56 0.79
N ILE A 483 -4.92 3.23 1.93
CA ILE A 483 -5.28 4.65 2.03
C ILE A 483 -4.54 5.43 0.94
N GLY A 484 -5.26 6.27 0.21
CA GLY A 484 -4.76 6.91 -1.00
C GLY A 484 -5.40 6.41 -2.29
N ASP A 485 -5.95 5.19 -2.27
CA ASP A 485 -6.55 4.56 -3.45
C ASP A 485 -7.85 5.23 -3.89
N ALA A 486 -8.25 4.89 -5.12
CA ALA A 486 -9.58 5.11 -5.63
C ALA A 486 -10.25 3.75 -5.87
N VAL A 487 -11.47 3.55 -5.33
CA VAL A 487 -12.20 2.28 -5.41
C VAL A 487 -13.58 2.46 -6.02
N ARG A 488 -13.98 1.56 -6.91
CA ARG A 488 -15.32 1.52 -7.50
C ARG A 488 -16.32 1.12 -6.42
N VAL A 489 -17.44 1.85 -6.33
CA VAL A 489 -18.46 1.62 -5.30
C VAL A 489 -19.84 1.40 -5.89
N LYS A 490 -20.69 0.66 -5.16
CA LYS A 490 -22.12 0.54 -5.44
C LYS A 490 -22.89 1.55 -4.59
N MET A 491 -23.52 2.53 -5.25
CA MET A 491 -24.46 3.44 -4.59
C MET A 491 -25.81 2.75 -4.34
N ALA A 492 -26.54 3.16 -3.30
CA ALA A 492 -27.88 2.68 -2.98
C ALA A 492 -28.95 3.73 -3.33
N GLY A 493 -30.20 3.29 -3.54
CA GLY A 493 -31.35 4.16 -3.78
C GLY A 493 -31.39 4.77 -5.20
N ALA A 494 -31.96 5.97 -5.33
CA ALA A 494 -32.14 6.66 -6.61
C ALA A 494 -30.82 6.93 -7.38
N GLU A 495 -29.70 7.02 -6.66
CA GLU A 495 -28.35 7.20 -7.21
C GLU A 495 -27.77 5.92 -7.86
N ALA A 496 -28.40 4.77 -7.66
CA ALA A 496 -27.97 3.49 -8.26
C ALA A 496 -28.21 3.41 -9.78
N ASN A 497 -29.08 4.28 -10.33
CA ASN A 497 -29.45 4.29 -11.75
C ASN A 497 -28.45 5.03 -12.67
N SER A 498 -27.32 5.46 -12.12
CA SER A 498 -26.23 6.08 -12.89
C SER A 498 -25.50 5.03 -13.73
N SER A 499 -25.42 5.25 -15.05
CA SER A 499 -24.58 4.46 -15.96
C SER A 499 -23.09 4.83 -15.90
N GLN A 500 -22.70 5.75 -15.02
CA GLN A 500 -21.33 6.25 -14.89
C GLN A 500 -20.65 5.60 -13.68
N THR A 501 -19.34 5.32 -13.79
CA THR A 501 -18.59 4.79 -12.65
C THR A 501 -18.51 5.81 -11.53
N THR A 502 -18.95 5.36 -10.35
CA THR A 502 -18.82 6.07 -9.09
C THR A 502 -17.62 5.52 -8.33
N VAL A 503 -16.76 6.41 -7.85
CA VAL A 503 -15.48 6.05 -7.23
C VAL A 503 -15.35 6.72 -5.88
N MET A 504 -14.95 5.99 -4.85
CA MET A 504 -14.55 6.54 -3.56
C MET A 504 -13.04 6.79 -3.54
N GLY A 505 -12.62 7.98 -3.12
CA GLY A 505 -11.24 8.22 -2.68
C GLY A 505 -11.06 7.69 -1.26
N LEU A 506 -10.13 6.77 -1.03
CA LEU A 506 -10.02 6.02 0.22
C LEU A 506 -9.16 6.76 1.26
N LEU A 507 -9.78 7.29 2.31
CA LEU A 507 -9.12 8.01 3.41
C LEU A 507 -8.89 7.15 4.65
N HIS A 508 -9.82 6.25 4.95
CA HIS A 508 -9.71 5.35 6.10
C HIS A 508 -10.16 3.94 5.77
N ILE A 509 -9.44 2.97 6.31
CA ILE A 509 -9.81 1.56 6.39
C ILE A 509 -9.82 1.21 7.87
N PHE A 510 -10.93 0.70 8.39
CA PHE A 510 -11.04 0.42 9.82
C PHE A 510 -12.00 -0.72 10.12
N THR A 511 -11.84 -1.33 11.29
CA THR A 511 -12.80 -2.26 11.88
C THR A 511 -13.50 -1.61 13.07
N SER A 512 -14.63 -2.15 13.49
CA SER A 512 -15.38 -1.66 14.65
C SER A 512 -15.73 -2.80 15.59
N ALA A 513 -15.58 -2.58 16.90
CA ALA A 513 -15.97 -3.54 17.93
C ALA A 513 -17.49 -3.84 17.90
N ASP A 514 -18.30 -2.88 17.44
CA ASP A 514 -19.75 -3.03 17.30
C ASP A 514 -20.12 -3.98 16.13
N TYR A 515 -19.18 -4.21 15.19
CA TYR A 515 -19.36 -5.10 14.04
C TYR A 515 -18.13 -6.01 13.86
N PRO A 516 -17.94 -7.01 14.74
CA PRO A 516 -16.81 -7.93 14.65
C PRO A 516 -16.70 -8.61 13.28
N GLY A 517 -15.47 -8.72 12.76
CA GLY A 517 -15.19 -9.32 11.45
C GLY A 517 -15.54 -8.47 10.23
N SER A 518 -16.15 -7.29 10.41
CA SER A 518 -16.45 -6.36 9.33
C SER A 518 -15.34 -5.33 9.13
N VAL A 519 -15.07 -4.99 7.87
CA VAL A 519 -14.19 -3.89 7.47
C VAL A 519 -15.02 -2.76 6.85
N PHE A 520 -14.63 -1.53 7.17
CA PHE A 520 -15.27 -0.31 6.72
C PHE A 520 -14.26 0.57 5.97
N PHE A 521 -14.78 1.26 4.96
CA PHE A 521 -14.03 2.16 4.08
C PHE A 521 -14.66 3.53 4.14
N ARG A 522 -13.85 4.58 4.29
CA ARG A 522 -14.35 5.95 4.41
C ARG A 522 -13.64 6.89 3.46
N GLY A 523 -14.42 7.76 2.83
CA GLY A 523 -13.91 8.89 2.07
C GLY A 523 -14.92 9.54 1.12
N PRO A 524 -14.50 10.55 0.35
CA PRO A 524 -15.34 11.25 -0.62
C PRO A 524 -15.67 10.38 -1.83
N ILE A 525 -16.84 10.62 -2.42
CA ILE A 525 -17.38 9.95 -3.60
C ILE A 525 -17.34 10.90 -4.80
N TYR A 526 -16.76 10.43 -5.89
CA TYR A 526 -16.60 11.15 -7.14
C TYR A 526 -17.29 10.42 -8.29
N GLN A 527 -17.71 11.20 -9.28
CA GLN A 527 -18.25 10.70 -10.54
C GLN A 527 -17.61 11.44 -11.72
N LEU A 528 -17.29 10.71 -12.78
CA LEU A 528 -16.67 11.28 -13.97
C LEU A 528 -17.74 11.90 -14.87
N SER A 529 -17.65 13.20 -15.13
CA SER A 529 -18.63 13.94 -15.94
C SER A 529 -17.98 14.64 -17.14
N LYS A 530 -18.82 15.03 -18.11
CA LYS A 530 -18.41 15.79 -19.31
C LYS A 530 -18.88 17.24 -19.16
N GLY A 531 -17.94 18.15 -18.98
CA GLY A 531 -18.14 19.60 -18.99
C GLY A 531 -18.92 20.16 -17.79
N PRO A 532 -18.96 21.50 -17.65
CA PRO A 532 -19.65 22.18 -16.55
C PRO A 532 -21.16 22.17 -16.79
N GLY A 533 -21.79 21.01 -16.56
CA GLY A 533 -23.23 20.82 -16.71
C GLY A 533 -23.82 19.71 -15.84
N ALA A 534 -23.01 19.05 -15.01
CA ALA A 534 -23.52 18.14 -13.99
C ALA A 534 -23.93 18.96 -12.75
N ALA A 535 -25.04 18.60 -12.09
CA ALA A 535 -25.62 19.26 -10.93
C ALA A 535 -24.76 19.14 -9.63
N GLY A 536 -23.43 19.20 -9.74
CA GLY A 536 -22.48 19.16 -8.63
C GLY A 536 -21.31 20.09 -8.87
N ALA A 537 -20.59 20.43 -7.80
CA ALA A 537 -19.42 21.30 -7.89
C ALA A 537 -18.33 20.60 -8.73
N ALA A 538 -18.01 21.16 -9.90
CA ALA A 538 -16.88 20.71 -10.69
C ALA A 538 -15.60 20.95 -9.90
N ILE A 539 -14.77 19.91 -9.82
CA ILE A 539 -13.52 19.93 -9.07
C ILE A 539 -12.44 20.58 -9.93
N ASP A 540 -11.79 21.61 -9.40
CA ASP A 540 -10.56 22.20 -9.93
C ASP A 540 -9.38 21.31 -9.53
N ASP A 541 -8.79 20.61 -10.50
CA ASP A 541 -7.71 19.62 -10.32
C ASP A 541 -6.52 20.18 -9.50
N GLU A 542 -6.23 21.49 -9.58
CA GLU A 542 -5.15 22.12 -8.81
C GLU A 542 -5.53 22.48 -7.37
N LYS A 543 -6.82 22.64 -7.05
CA LYS A 543 -7.28 23.11 -5.73
C LYS A 543 -7.92 22.02 -4.87
N ASP A 544 -8.56 21.05 -5.49
CA ASP A 544 -9.56 20.21 -4.83
C ASP A 544 -9.09 18.81 -4.43
N LYS A 545 -7.81 18.50 -4.65
CA LYS A 545 -7.13 17.31 -4.07
C LYS A 545 -7.88 16.03 -4.42
N LEU A 546 -7.73 15.55 -5.65
CA LEU A 546 -8.22 14.24 -6.06
C LEU A 546 -7.26 13.11 -5.64
N PRO A 547 -7.74 11.87 -5.44
CA PRO A 547 -6.87 10.69 -5.36
C PRO A 547 -5.96 10.57 -6.60
N LEU A 548 -4.74 10.04 -6.41
CA LEU A 548 -3.72 9.99 -7.46
C LEU A 548 -4.18 9.29 -8.75
N ALA A 549 -4.96 8.22 -8.64
CA ALA A 549 -5.51 7.52 -9.80
C ALA A 549 -6.51 8.37 -10.60
N LEU A 550 -7.29 9.23 -9.92
CA LEU A 550 -8.25 10.11 -10.56
C LEU A 550 -7.55 11.29 -11.25
N GLN A 551 -6.48 11.81 -10.64
CA GLN A 551 -5.59 12.80 -11.26
C GLN A 551 -4.91 12.27 -12.53
N ASP A 552 -4.38 11.04 -12.46
CA ASP A 552 -3.71 10.38 -13.58
C ASP A 552 -4.69 10.18 -14.76
N GLU A 553 -5.93 9.76 -14.47
CA GLU A 553 -6.99 9.62 -15.47
C GLU A 553 -7.33 10.95 -16.15
N ILE A 554 -7.57 12.01 -15.37
CA ILE A 554 -8.07 13.27 -15.92
C ILE A 554 -6.98 14.02 -16.70
N ARG A 555 -5.74 13.98 -16.20
CA ARG A 555 -4.57 14.53 -16.89
C ARG A 555 -4.37 13.87 -18.25
N TRP A 556 -4.48 12.54 -18.31
CA TRP A 556 -4.38 11.82 -19.58
C TRP A 556 -5.55 12.20 -20.52
N ARG A 557 -6.79 12.20 -20.04
CA ARG A 557 -7.96 12.57 -20.86
C ARG A 557 -7.79 13.96 -21.49
N ALA A 558 -7.33 14.94 -20.71
CA ALA A 558 -7.07 16.29 -21.20
C ALA A 558 -6.05 16.33 -22.36
N GLN A 559 -5.07 15.42 -22.39
CA GLN A 559 -4.08 15.34 -23.47
C GLN A 559 -4.66 14.76 -24.77
N VAL A 560 -5.58 13.80 -24.67
CA VAL A 560 -6.08 13.06 -25.84
C VAL A 560 -7.44 13.54 -26.36
N THR A 561 -8.22 14.29 -25.58
CA THR A 561 -9.50 14.88 -26.03
C THR A 561 -9.42 16.39 -26.09
N ARG A 562 -9.28 16.95 -27.30
CA ARG A 562 -9.10 18.41 -27.53
C ARG A 562 -10.38 19.24 -27.39
N SER A 563 -11.55 18.61 -27.45
CA SER A 563 -12.86 19.29 -27.50
C SER A 563 -13.80 18.98 -26.33
N ARG A 564 -13.40 18.08 -25.41
CA ARG A 564 -14.24 17.62 -24.29
C ARG A 564 -13.48 17.78 -22.98
N GLN A 565 -13.90 18.72 -22.16
CA GLN A 565 -13.40 18.86 -20.80
C GLN A 565 -14.09 17.79 -19.95
N TRP A 566 -13.37 16.71 -19.67
CA TRP A 566 -13.75 15.80 -18.62
C TRP A 566 -13.40 16.43 -17.27
N CYS A 567 -14.22 16.22 -16.26
CA CYS A 567 -13.87 16.56 -14.88
C CYS A 567 -14.45 15.53 -13.91
N TRP A 568 -13.88 15.47 -12.71
CA TRP A 568 -14.49 14.77 -11.60
C TRP A 568 -15.47 15.70 -10.90
N THR A 569 -16.61 15.17 -10.49
CA THR A 569 -17.61 15.89 -9.69
C THR A 569 -17.70 15.22 -8.33
N LEU A 570 -17.59 16.00 -7.25
CA LEU A 570 -17.83 15.51 -5.89
C LEU A 570 -19.33 15.28 -5.72
N ILE A 571 -19.72 14.05 -5.42
CA ILE A 571 -21.13 13.68 -5.21
C ILE A 571 -21.47 13.74 -3.72
N LYS A 572 -20.64 13.14 -2.89
CA LYS A 572 -20.79 13.11 -1.43
C LYS A 572 -19.42 13.18 -0.78
N ASP A 573 -19.30 13.93 0.29
CA ASP A 573 -18.09 13.94 1.10
C ASP A 573 -18.19 12.93 2.25
N ASN A 574 -17.04 12.38 2.64
CA ASN A 574 -16.86 11.66 3.90
C ASN A 574 -17.83 10.48 4.16
N VAL A 575 -18.16 9.71 3.13
CA VAL A 575 -19.08 8.56 3.21
C VAL A 575 -18.37 7.35 3.82
N VAL A 576 -19.10 6.53 4.58
CA VAL A 576 -18.63 5.24 5.11
C VAL A 576 -19.37 4.10 4.41
N PHE A 577 -18.61 3.14 3.87
CA PHE A 577 -19.14 1.93 3.27
C PHE A 577 -18.66 0.67 4.00
N LYS A 578 -19.51 -0.35 4.01
CA LYS A 578 -19.14 -1.73 4.33
C LYS A 578 -18.55 -2.42 3.10
N ASP A 579 -17.82 -3.50 3.35
CA ASP A 579 -17.17 -4.36 2.37
C ASP A 579 -18.03 -4.69 1.11
N GLN A 580 -19.30 -5.02 1.27
CA GLN A 580 -20.21 -5.35 0.15
C GLN A 580 -20.47 -4.21 -0.84
N SER A 581 -20.20 -2.96 -0.44
CA SER A 581 -20.39 -1.81 -1.32
C SER A 581 -19.16 -1.52 -2.19
N ILE A 582 -18.02 -2.16 -1.91
CA ILE A 582 -16.78 -1.99 -2.65
C ILE A 582 -16.70 -3.04 -3.76
N ARG A 583 -16.64 -2.57 -5.02
CA ARG A 583 -16.63 -3.43 -6.22
C ARG A 583 -15.21 -3.82 -6.68
N GLY A 584 -14.20 -3.10 -6.20
CA GLY A 584 -12.80 -3.29 -6.57
C GLY A 584 -12.11 -1.95 -6.85
N ARG A 585 -10.83 -1.99 -7.20
CA ARG A 585 -10.00 -0.82 -7.51
C ARG A 585 -10.49 -0.11 -8.77
N PHE A 586 -10.27 1.20 -8.80
CA PHE A 586 -10.33 1.98 -10.03
C PHE A 586 -8.96 1.94 -10.71
N TYR A 587 -8.95 1.70 -12.02
CA TYR A 587 -7.73 1.65 -12.82
C TYR A 587 -7.78 2.73 -13.89
N PRO A 588 -6.82 3.66 -13.95
CA PRO A 588 -6.79 4.64 -15.03
C PRO A 588 -6.89 3.95 -16.40
N THR A 589 -7.78 4.46 -17.25
CA THR A 589 -8.17 3.85 -18.53
C THR A 589 -6.94 3.59 -19.40
N HIS A 590 -6.02 4.54 -19.43
CA HIS A 590 -4.81 4.46 -20.24
C HIS A 590 -3.74 3.51 -19.69
N ARG A 591 -3.90 2.97 -18.49
CA ARG A 591 -3.05 1.92 -17.94
C ARG A 591 -3.68 0.55 -18.12
N LEU A 592 -4.99 0.44 -17.89
CA LEU A 592 -5.73 -0.82 -18.02
C LEU A 592 -5.93 -1.24 -19.48
N MET A 593 -6.39 -0.34 -20.33
CA MET A 593 -6.82 -0.72 -21.68
C MET A 593 -5.70 -1.21 -22.61
N PRO A 594 -4.47 -0.67 -22.56
CA PRO A 594 -3.36 -1.21 -23.35
C PRO A 594 -3.09 -2.68 -23.07
N ILE A 595 -3.17 -3.11 -21.82
CA ILE A 595 -3.04 -4.52 -21.48
C ILE A 595 -4.33 -5.26 -21.83
N TYR A 596 -5.52 -4.74 -21.51
CA TYR A 596 -6.78 -5.43 -21.75
C TYR A 596 -7.08 -5.68 -23.23
N ASN A 597 -7.09 -4.62 -24.05
CA ASN A 597 -7.33 -4.67 -25.49
C ASN A 597 -6.69 -3.45 -26.19
N MET A 598 -5.42 -3.60 -26.60
CA MET A 598 -4.63 -2.55 -27.24
C MET A 598 -5.25 -2.02 -28.54
N ASN A 599 -5.88 -2.88 -29.33
CA ASN A 599 -6.41 -2.49 -30.64
C ASN A 599 -7.64 -1.58 -30.48
N ASP A 600 -8.58 -1.96 -29.62
CA ASP A 600 -9.75 -1.14 -29.32
C ASP A 600 -9.33 0.15 -28.62
N PHE A 601 -8.34 0.09 -27.72
CA PHE A 601 -7.79 1.27 -27.08
C PHE A 601 -7.26 2.30 -28.09
N ARG A 602 -6.46 1.86 -29.08
CA ARG A 602 -5.95 2.72 -30.15
C ARG A 602 -7.09 3.35 -30.95
N GLY A 603 -8.12 2.58 -31.27
CA GLY A 603 -9.32 3.08 -31.96
C GLY A 603 -10.08 4.14 -31.14
N LEU A 604 -10.28 3.91 -29.84
CA LEU A 604 -10.96 4.84 -28.93
C LEU A 604 -10.20 6.16 -28.79
N VAL A 605 -8.87 6.10 -28.68
CA VAL A 605 -8.01 7.29 -28.59
C VAL A 605 -8.03 8.06 -29.91
N ALA A 606 -7.84 7.38 -31.05
CA ALA A 606 -7.85 8.02 -32.36
C ALA A 606 -9.20 8.69 -32.67
N GLY A 607 -10.31 8.02 -32.31
CA GLY A 607 -11.66 8.56 -32.48
C GLY A 607 -12.09 9.59 -31.43
N GLN A 608 -11.28 9.85 -30.40
CA GLN A 608 -11.62 10.68 -29.23
C GLN A 608 -12.95 10.27 -28.54
N GLN A 609 -13.35 9.01 -28.69
CA GLN A 609 -14.58 8.45 -28.13
C GLN A 609 -14.31 7.76 -26.80
N LEU A 610 -13.63 8.44 -25.89
CA LEU A 610 -13.34 7.87 -24.58
C LEU A 610 -14.64 7.62 -23.82
N ARG A 611 -14.99 6.34 -23.65
CA ARG A 611 -16.08 5.91 -22.78
C ARG A 611 -15.51 5.42 -21.46
N ASP A 612 -16.36 5.30 -20.47
CA ASP A 612 -16.00 4.62 -19.24
C ASP A 612 -15.80 3.12 -19.53
N GLN A 613 -14.61 2.61 -19.26
CA GLN A 613 -14.24 1.21 -19.54
C GLN A 613 -14.45 0.29 -18.33
N HIS A 614 -14.71 0.86 -17.15
CA HIS A 614 -14.87 0.08 -15.92
C HIS A 614 -16.19 -0.69 -15.86
N ILE A 615 -17.11 -0.42 -16.78
CA ILE A 615 -18.33 -1.21 -16.99
C ILE A 615 -18.03 -2.65 -17.45
N TYR A 616 -16.83 -2.89 -17.99
CA TYR A 616 -16.40 -4.22 -18.47
C TYR A 616 -15.60 -5.00 -17.41
N LEU A 617 -15.36 -4.41 -16.24
CA LEU A 617 -14.72 -5.10 -15.13
C LEU A 617 -15.79 -5.71 -14.22
N ASN A 618 -15.63 -6.98 -13.90
CA ASN A 618 -16.41 -7.68 -12.87
C ASN A 618 -16.32 -6.97 -11.53
N ASN A 619 -17.28 -7.20 -10.64
CA ASN A 619 -17.19 -6.73 -9.27
C ASN A 619 -16.62 -7.83 -8.38
N ARG A 620 -16.01 -7.42 -7.28
CA ARG A 620 -15.62 -8.31 -6.19
C ARG A 620 -16.82 -9.13 -5.72
N MET A 621 -16.60 -10.43 -5.51
CA MET A 621 -17.61 -11.41 -5.09
C MET A 621 -18.71 -11.69 -6.14
N ASP A 622 -18.55 -11.30 -7.41
CA ASP A 622 -19.50 -11.66 -8.48
C ASP A 622 -19.39 -13.14 -8.94
N GLY A 623 -18.39 -13.88 -8.45
CA GLY A 623 -18.17 -15.29 -8.80
C GLY A 623 -19.29 -16.22 -8.32
N THR A 624 -19.60 -17.26 -9.10
CA THR A 624 -20.59 -18.29 -8.74
C THR A 624 -20.11 -19.15 -7.57
N GLY A 625 -20.94 -19.31 -6.54
CA GLY A 625 -20.77 -20.33 -5.49
C GLY A 625 -20.01 -19.91 -4.23
N GLY A 626 -19.52 -18.65 -4.15
CA GLY A 626 -18.79 -18.18 -2.97
C GLY A 626 -19.73 -17.77 -1.82
N ARG A 627 -19.51 -18.32 -0.62
CA ARG A 627 -20.00 -17.73 0.64
C ARG A 627 -18.98 -16.70 1.10
N LEU A 628 -19.43 -15.61 1.72
CA LEU A 628 -18.53 -14.63 2.34
C LEU A 628 -17.65 -15.36 3.37
N ILE A 629 -16.34 -15.40 3.12
CA ILE A 629 -15.37 -16.02 4.03
C ILE A 629 -14.97 -15.01 5.12
N GLY A 630 -14.91 -13.73 4.77
CA GLY A 630 -14.61 -12.66 5.73
C GLY A 630 -13.13 -12.55 6.04
N ARG A 631 -12.83 -12.11 7.26
CA ARG A 631 -11.46 -11.75 7.68
C ARG A 631 -10.57 -12.97 7.90
N LYS A 632 -9.34 -12.89 7.39
CA LYS A 632 -8.20 -13.77 7.68
C LYS A 632 -7.12 -12.97 8.40
N ALA A 633 -6.23 -13.65 9.13
CA ALA A 633 -5.17 -12.98 9.88
C ALA A 633 -4.18 -12.29 8.91
N ASN A 634 -3.68 -13.03 7.92
CA ASN A 634 -2.76 -12.51 6.91
C ASN A 634 -3.04 -13.08 5.50
N ARG A 635 -2.25 -12.65 4.51
CA ARG A 635 -2.42 -13.05 3.12
C ARG A 635 -2.05 -14.50 2.89
N LEU A 636 -1.03 -15.04 3.55
CA LEU A 636 -0.68 -16.45 3.42
C LEU A 636 -1.78 -17.37 3.98
N ASP A 637 -2.41 -17.00 5.10
CA ASP A 637 -3.56 -17.72 5.67
C ASP A 637 -4.79 -17.66 4.76
N THR A 638 -4.93 -16.57 4.01
CA THR A 638 -5.94 -16.47 2.95
C THR A 638 -5.70 -17.50 1.84
N LEU A 639 -4.44 -17.72 1.45
CA LEU A 639 -4.08 -18.70 0.44
C LEU A 639 -4.19 -20.13 0.99
N GLY A 640 -3.67 -20.41 2.19
CA GLY A 640 -3.67 -21.75 2.79
C GLY A 640 -3.12 -22.81 1.81
N SER A 641 -3.83 -23.94 1.66
CA SER A 641 -3.45 -25.02 0.75
C SER A 641 -3.65 -24.70 -0.74
N CYS A 642 -4.05 -23.48 -1.11
CA CYS A 642 -4.09 -23.06 -2.51
C CYS A 642 -2.69 -22.91 -3.13
N VAL A 643 -1.65 -22.86 -2.29
CA VAL A 643 -0.25 -22.72 -2.67
C VAL A 643 0.61 -23.68 -1.83
N PRO A 644 1.85 -24.02 -2.24
CA PRO A 644 2.73 -24.87 -1.44
C PRO A 644 3.00 -24.28 -0.05
N HIS A 645 3.15 -25.12 0.98
CA HIS A 645 3.46 -24.68 2.35
C HIS A 645 4.77 -23.87 2.46
N ALA A 646 5.71 -24.12 1.55
CA ALA A 646 6.98 -23.38 1.47
C ALA A 646 6.85 -22.06 0.70
N ALA A 647 5.67 -21.71 0.19
CA ALA A 647 5.44 -20.46 -0.54
C ALA A 647 5.78 -19.25 0.35
N ARG A 648 6.29 -18.21 -0.30
CA ARG A 648 6.65 -16.95 0.34
C ARG A 648 6.09 -15.81 -0.50
N LEU A 649 5.60 -14.78 0.18
CA LEU A 649 5.25 -13.51 -0.41
C LEU A 649 6.28 -12.50 0.09
N MET A 650 6.97 -11.85 -0.84
CA MET A 650 7.78 -10.68 -0.55
C MET A 650 6.88 -9.46 -0.67
N LEU A 651 6.47 -8.91 0.47
CA LEU A 651 5.66 -7.69 0.52
C LEU A 651 6.56 -6.48 0.80
N GLU A 652 6.11 -5.29 0.39
CA GLU A 652 6.85 -4.07 0.68
C GLU A 652 6.98 -3.85 2.21
N PRO A 653 8.10 -3.30 2.72
CA PRO A 653 8.38 -3.23 4.17
C PRO A 653 7.34 -2.48 5.02
N HIS A 654 6.48 -1.68 4.38
CA HIS A 654 5.42 -0.94 5.06
C HIS A 654 4.13 -1.74 5.24
N ILE A 655 4.08 -2.97 4.72
CA ILE A 655 2.98 -3.92 4.87
C ILE A 655 3.35 -4.85 6.02
N ILE A 656 2.75 -4.61 7.18
CA ILE A 656 2.95 -5.44 8.39
C ILE A 656 1.62 -6.15 8.62
N GLU A 657 1.54 -7.41 8.21
CA GLU A 657 0.34 -8.23 8.45
C GLU A 657 0.18 -8.55 9.95
N GLU A 658 -1.04 -8.89 10.36
CA GLU A 658 -1.35 -9.27 11.76
C GLU A 658 -0.88 -10.66 12.16
#